data_AF-A0A4S2J306-F1
#
_entry.id   AF-A0A4S2J306-F1
#
_cell.length_a   1.000
_cell.length_b   1.000
_cell.length_c   1.000
_cell.angle_alpha   90.00
_cell.angle_beta   90.00
_cell.angle_gamma   90.00
#
_symmetry.space_group_name_H-M   'P 1'
#
loop_
_entity.id
_entity.type
_entity.pdbx_description
1 polymer ?
#
loop_
_entity_poly.entity_id
_entity_poly.type
_entity_poly.pdbx_seq_one_letter_code
_entity_poly.pdbx_strand_id
1 'polypeptide(L)'
;MSANRRQGRLDANGQGSPDMQSYVERAAQAGQLVVQPRMGMSDPERMAEGLAAVTAARARTLGTLTIDSYTRVEDMAGAQAALAEGRALNGFPLVNHGPRVTAEVARAADGIPVQVRHGSARPAHIFEAMIEAGLSASEGGPVSYCLPYSRLPLAEAVPAWTDATQQLAEQADDHGMRAHLETFGGCLLGQMCPPSLLVAISVLEAMFFARNGVTSVSLSYAQQTNAVQDIEALAALHHLAELFLPSNVARHVVLYTYMGVYPATEAGAELLLDSSAQIAVRGGAQRLIVKTVAEAHRIPTVPENIAALERAARVSRQALQDDCPLPWARQVDYETIYSEALRLITSVLDHGTDIGAGLRAAFASGALDVPFCLHRDNAGVARGAIGDDGRLVWSGTGAMPLPVARGTRHAVTSGRLLGMLRYTADAHDRAAAALTRKRAEALATRGDEAIGSKVDSKAHSKAGGTADSVADGSAEGGVAHRIAVVGSGPRGLAVVERLVARLRAETPERAVEITLIDKDQVGAGRIWRTDQNPAFLMNTACGEVTMFSGPSDGGPARAGAGPSLGQWWAGAEDLVYPGPNAYAPRALYGRYLQFFLQAVQDSLPDRVTLRRYAGHVVALQRAGGAWQLRCADGELLHADRVVLATGHPLTELTSDQSRFADFAAPRPELTYIRGDSAADMPLDRIAPGARVAVLGMGLTFYDIVAALTTSRGGQFSEGPGKVLRYLPSGLEPVLVAGSRSGVPLPARGLNQKGPLWRYTAKLFTPERIAALRAEGTPLDFRLQIWPWLHAEMQLVHYATAVRARLGADREREFLIRTAALVENAGADGAEKIIRTAAAELGIDGPAPLDIDALARPFAGRTFESPAEFTAAIGELIDEDLAHAGQGNLDGPRKAALDVLRDVRGTIRAAVDFDGLTAASHRDDFLGRLAPLSSFLAAGPPAQRLRQTRALLEAGVLRVAGPSVEFAADEASGFFTVRSPQVEGSLEHCEVLVDARIPAPDLGRDTAPLTRQLLDSGLWTPWANEQGDGGRVAGGVTTTASPYRPVTATGAAAEGVYVLGIPSEGQRWFMQVGSARPGPWTDFTRDADAIARDALTALPRPAAHRTLEGTRR
;
A
#
# COMPACT_ATOMS: atom_id res chain seq x y z
N MET A 1 24.16 22.23 -65.23
CA MET A 1 25.07 23.26 -64.68
C MET A 1 24.34 24.01 -63.57
N SER A 2 24.62 23.67 -62.31
CA SER A 2 24.52 24.50 -61.09
C SER A 2 24.45 23.54 -59.90
N ALA A 3 25.54 22.80 -59.68
CA ALA A 3 25.72 21.88 -58.56
C ALA A 3 27.10 22.19 -57.99
N ASN A 4 27.25 23.32 -57.25
CA ASN A 4 28.44 23.57 -56.43
C ASN A 4 28.35 24.80 -55.50
N ARG A 5 27.23 25.02 -54.79
CA ARG A 5 27.17 26.05 -53.73
C ARG A 5 26.22 25.64 -52.60
N ARG A 6 26.63 24.70 -51.76
CA ARG A 6 26.09 24.51 -50.39
C ARG A 6 27.01 23.71 -49.47
N GLN A 7 28.30 23.61 -49.83
CA GLN A 7 29.34 22.98 -49.02
C GLN A 7 30.37 24.05 -48.71
N GLY A 8 30.12 24.85 -47.67
CA GLY A 8 30.94 26.02 -47.37
C GLY A 8 30.23 27.02 -46.46
N ARG A 9 29.79 26.56 -45.29
CA ARG A 9 29.52 27.38 -44.09
C ARG A 9 29.40 26.46 -42.87
N LEU A 10 30.42 25.64 -42.67
CA LEU A 10 30.76 25.12 -41.36
C LEU A 10 32.01 25.92 -40.98
N ASP A 11 31.82 26.84 -40.04
CA ASP A 11 32.72 27.11 -38.90
C ASP A 11 32.52 28.51 -38.34
N ALA A 12 32.61 28.58 -37.01
CA ALA A 12 32.87 29.75 -36.16
C ALA A 12 31.72 30.62 -35.63
N ASN A 13 30.56 30.04 -35.28
CA ASN A 13 29.68 30.55 -34.20
C ASN A 13 28.80 29.41 -33.65
N GLY A 14 29.41 28.49 -32.91
CA GLY A 14 28.74 27.32 -32.33
C GLY A 14 27.95 27.68 -31.07
N GLN A 15 26.62 27.74 -31.16
CA GLN A 15 25.75 27.94 -30.00
C GLN A 15 24.52 27.01 -29.93
N GLY A 16 24.36 26.02 -30.83
CA GLY A 16 23.23 25.08 -30.82
C GLY A 16 23.62 23.61 -30.58
N SER A 17 22.69 22.81 -30.05
CA SER A 17 22.86 21.36 -29.87
C SER A 17 23.09 20.66 -31.23
N PRO A 18 23.97 19.64 -31.32
CA PRO A 18 24.14 18.87 -32.56
C PRO A 18 22.84 18.19 -33.02
N ASP A 19 22.64 18.05 -34.33
CA ASP A 19 21.50 17.31 -34.90
C ASP A 19 21.51 15.85 -34.41
N MET A 20 20.44 15.45 -33.74
CA MET A 20 20.31 14.15 -33.08
C MET A 20 20.40 13.00 -34.08
N GLN A 21 19.68 13.09 -35.19
CA GLN A 21 19.61 12.00 -36.15
C GLN A 21 20.96 11.72 -36.80
N SER A 22 21.64 12.77 -37.30
CA SER A 22 22.98 12.62 -37.88
C SER A 22 24.00 12.08 -36.87
N TYR A 23 23.85 12.44 -35.58
CA TYR A 23 24.70 11.93 -34.51
C TYR A 23 24.52 10.42 -34.29
N VAL A 24 23.26 9.95 -34.25
CA VAL A 24 22.93 8.53 -34.08
C VAL A 24 23.30 7.73 -35.33
N GLU A 25 23.05 8.25 -36.53
CA GLU A 25 23.43 7.60 -37.80
C GLU A 25 24.94 7.39 -37.88
N ARG A 26 25.76 8.39 -37.52
CA ARG A 26 27.22 8.25 -37.50
C ARG A 26 27.68 7.19 -36.49
N ALA A 27 27.04 7.11 -35.33
CA ALA A 27 27.35 6.07 -34.34
C ALA A 27 27.00 4.67 -34.87
N ALA A 28 25.83 4.52 -35.49
CA ALA A 28 25.40 3.27 -36.09
C ALA A 28 26.33 2.81 -37.24
N GLN A 29 26.75 3.74 -38.11
CA GLN A 29 27.74 3.47 -39.17
C GLN A 29 29.11 3.03 -38.62
N ALA A 30 29.48 3.52 -37.43
CA ALA A 30 30.67 3.10 -36.70
C ALA A 30 30.48 1.79 -35.90
N GLY A 31 29.31 1.14 -36.00
CA GLY A 31 28.98 -0.07 -35.24
C GLY A 31 28.81 0.16 -33.74
N GLN A 32 28.43 1.38 -33.33
CA GLN A 32 28.28 1.77 -31.94
C GLN A 32 26.81 2.03 -31.59
N LEU A 33 26.35 1.42 -30.50
CA LEU A 33 25.05 1.73 -29.88
C LEU A 33 25.15 3.05 -29.10
N VAL A 34 24.23 3.99 -29.35
CA VAL A 34 24.09 5.18 -28.52
C VAL A 34 23.33 4.81 -27.24
N VAL A 35 23.88 5.09 -26.06
CA VAL A 35 23.23 4.82 -24.78
C VAL A 35 22.84 6.14 -24.11
N GLN A 36 21.63 6.23 -23.58
CA GLN A 36 21.08 7.47 -23.05
C GLN A 36 20.43 7.25 -21.68
N PRO A 37 20.72 8.08 -20.67
CA PRO A 37 20.09 7.96 -19.36
C PRO A 37 18.75 8.71 -19.32
N ARG A 38 17.97 8.49 -18.26
CA ARG A 38 16.93 9.43 -17.82
C ARG A 38 17.45 10.23 -16.63
N MET A 39 17.46 11.55 -16.74
CA MET A 39 18.04 12.44 -15.74
C MET A 39 17.37 13.82 -15.78
N GLY A 40 16.97 14.32 -14.62
CA GLY A 40 16.39 15.65 -14.45
C GLY A 40 16.56 16.10 -13.01
N MET A 41 17.05 17.31 -12.79
CA MET A 41 17.27 17.90 -11.48
C MET A 41 16.68 19.30 -11.49
N SER A 42 16.09 19.75 -10.38
CA SER A 42 15.51 21.09 -10.31
C SER A 42 16.56 22.20 -10.33
N ASP A 43 17.75 21.93 -9.82
CA ASP A 43 18.86 22.88 -9.75
C ASP A 43 19.66 22.92 -11.07
N PRO A 44 19.83 24.11 -11.70
CA PRO A 44 20.56 24.23 -12.97
C PRO A 44 22.02 23.80 -12.92
N GLU A 45 22.75 24.14 -11.85
CA GLU A 45 24.18 23.81 -11.75
C GLU A 45 24.37 22.30 -11.67
N ARG A 46 23.61 21.62 -10.80
CA ARG A 46 23.62 20.16 -10.68
C ARG A 46 23.17 19.47 -11.97
N MET A 47 22.18 20.03 -12.67
CA MET A 47 21.75 19.49 -13.96
C MET A 47 22.87 19.60 -15.01
N ALA A 48 23.58 20.73 -15.05
CA ALA A 48 24.73 20.94 -15.93
C ALA A 48 25.88 19.97 -15.61
N GLU A 49 26.22 19.79 -14.33
CA GLU A 49 27.22 18.79 -13.88
C GLU A 49 26.85 17.38 -14.32
N GLY A 50 25.56 17.02 -14.22
CA GLY A 50 25.04 15.75 -14.71
C GLY A 50 25.26 15.57 -16.21
N LEU A 51 24.92 16.58 -17.03
CA LEU A 51 25.13 16.53 -18.49
C LEU A 51 26.60 16.45 -18.87
N ALA A 52 27.47 17.17 -18.16
CA ALA A 52 28.92 17.09 -18.36
C ALA A 52 29.45 15.68 -18.04
N ALA A 53 28.95 15.05 -16.96
CA ALA A 53 29.31 13.68 -16.62
C ALA A 53 28.85 12.66 -17.68
N VAL A 54 27.65 12.84 -18.26
CA VAL A 54 27.15 12.00 -19.36
C VAL A 54 28.01 12.13 -20.61
N THR A 55 28.50 13.34 -20.89
CA THR A 55 29.42 13.62 -22.00
C THR A 55 30.79 12.97 -21.78
N ALA A 56 31.27 12.96 -20.52
CA ALA A 56 32.55 12.38 -20.15
C ALA A 56 32.54 10.83 -20.00
N ALA A 57 31.37 10.20 -20.05
CA ALA A 57 31.24 8.75 -19.92
C ALA A 57 32.02 8.00 -21.01
N ARG A 58 32.57 6.83 -20.69
CA ARG A 58 33.27 5.94 -21.64
C ARG A 58 32.31 5.15 -22.54
N ALA A 59 31.34 5.85 -23.10
CA ALA A 59 30.29 5.33 -23.95
C ALA A 59 29.89 6.39 -25.00
N ARG A 60 29.25 5.96 -26.10
CA ARG A 60 28.62 6.90 -27.02
C ARG A 60 27.29 7.32 -26.42
N THR A 61 27.21 8.54 -25.90
CA THR A 61 26.06 9.00 -25.11
C THR A 61 25.20 10.05 -25.80
N LEU A 62 24.01 10.30 -25.23
CA LEU A 62 23.11 11.40 -25.55
C LEU A 62 22.64 12.03 -24.23
N GLY A 63 22.53 13.36 -24.17
CA GLY A 63 22.10 14.10 -22.98
C GLY A 63 20.58 14.11 -22.80
N THR A 64 20.11 14.19 -21.56
CA THR A 64 18.66 14.18 -21.27
C THR A 64 18.31 15.31 -20.30
N LEU A 65 17.23 16.03 -20.62
CA LEU A 65 16.50 16.87 -19.67
C LEU A 65 15.13 16.24 -19.40
N THR A 66 15.00 15.47 -18.32
CA THR A 66 13.70 14.96 -17.88
C THR A 66 12.94 16.09 -17.19
N ILE A 67 11.81 16.50 -17.75
CA ILE A 67 10.99 17.63 -17.26
C ILE A 67 10.20 17.25 -16.01
N ASP A 68 10.02 18.17 -15.06
CA ASP A 68 9.29 17.90 -13.80
C ASP A 68 7.77 17.73 -14.01
N SER A 69 7.10 17.12 -13.04
CA SER A 69 5.67 16.82 -13.14
C SER A 69 4.73 18.02 -13.13
N TYR A 70 5.10 19.16 -12.52
CA TYR A 70 4.28 20.38 -12.57
C TYR A 70 4.28 20.95 -13.98
N THR A 71 5.46 21.03 -14.60
CA THR A 71 5.59 21.51 -15.98
C THR A 71 4.79 20.64 -16.95
N ARG A 72 4.77 19.30 -16.74
CA ARG A 72 4.00 18.36 -17.59
C ARG A 72 2.49 18.61 -17.60
N VAL A 73 1.94 19.19 -16.53
CA VAL A 73 0.50 19.46 -16.36
C VAL A 73 0.15 20.95 -16.41
N GLU A 74 1.05 21.77 -16.95
CA GLU A 74 0.88 23.23 -17.12
C GLU A 74 0.80 24.02 -15.80
N ASP A 75 1.27 23.46 -14.68
CA ASP A 75 1.29 24.14 -13.38
C ASP A 75 2.64 24.87 -13.12
N MET A 76 2.94 25.87 -13.95
CA MET A 76 4.17 26.65 -13.80
C MET A 76 4.23 27.39 -12.45
N ALA A 77 3.08 27.76 -11.89
CA ALA A 77 3.00 28.45 -10.60
C ALA A 77 3.42 27.52 -9.44
N GLY A 78 2.95 26.27 -9.46
CA GLY A 78 3.35 25.24 -8.50
C GLY A 78 4.84 24.91 -8.57
N ALA A 79 5.39 24.79 -9.79
CA ALA A 79 6.83 24.62 -10.00
C ALA A 79 7.63 25.82 -9.43
N GLN A 80 7.18 27.04 -9.69
CA GLN A 80 7.82 28.26 -9.19
C GLN A 80 7.83 28.33 -7.66
N ALA A 81 6.70 28.00 -7.03
CA ALA A 81 6.58 27.98 -5.58
C ALA A 81 7.51 26.95 -4.95
N ALA A 82 7.59 25.75 -5.53
CA ALA A 82 8.49 24.70 -5.06
C ALA A 82 9.97 25.11 -5.16
N LEU A 83 10.37 25.74 -6.28
CA LEU A 83 11.72 26.30 -6.45
C LEU A 83 12.03 27.38 -5.41
N ALA A 84 11.10 28.30 -5.15
CA ALA A 84 11.27 29.37 -4.18
C ALA A 84 11.41 28.85 -2.73
N GLU A 85 10.78 27.72 -2.43
CA GLU A 85 10.85 27.05 -1.13
C GLU A 85 12.08 26.12 -0.99
N GLY A 86 12.90 25.98 -2.03
CA GLY A 86 14.04 25.06 -2.05
C GLY A 86 13.65 23.58 -2.07
N ARG A 87 12.40 23.25 -2.45
CA ARG A 87 11.94 21.87 -2.60
C ARG A 87 12.45 21.30 -3.93
N ALA A 88 13.12 20.15 -3.87
CA ALA A 88 13.57 19.45 -5.07
C ALA A 88 12.37 18.98 -5.90
N LEU A 89 12.45 19.13 -7.23
CA LEU A 89 11.48 18.58 -8.17
C LEU A 89 11.99 17.27 -8.76
N ASN A 90 11.09 16.43 -9.23
CA ASN A 90 11.38 15.15 -9.89
C ASN A 90 11.90 15.29 -11.34
N GLY A 91 12.30 16.50 -11.74
CA GLY A 91 12.79 16.83 -13.07
C GLY A 91 13.28 18.28 -13.17
N PHE A 92 13.72 18.66 -14.37
CA PHE A 92 14.20 20.00 -14.68
C PHE A 92 13.02 20.90 -15.12
N PRO A 93 12.71 21.98 -14.39
CA PRO A 93 11.59 22.87 -14.69
C PRO A 93 11.99 23.88 -15.78
N LEU A 94 12.12 23.37 -17.00
CA LEU A 94 12.63 24.09 -18.16
C LEU A 94 11.91 25.42 -18.42
N VAL A 95 10.58 25.46 -18.27
CA VAL A 95 9.78 26.67 -18.51
C VAL A 95 10.02 27.71 -17.43
N ASN A 96 10.10 27.31 -16.15
CA ASN A 96 10.34 28.22 -15.02
C ASN A 96 11.76 28.82 -15.03
N HIS A 97 12.77 28.02 -15.38
CA HIS A 97 14.14 28.51 -15.53
C HIS A 97 14.30 29.42 -16.75
N GLY A 98 13.46 29.23 -17.76
CA GLY A 98 13.46 29.99 -18.99
C GLY A 98 14.61 29.61 -19.94
N PRO A 99 14.61 30.19 -21.14
CA PRO A 99 15.47 29.76 -22.23
C PRO A 99 16.96 30.02 -21.99
N ARG A 100 17.31 31.13 -21.33
CA ARG A 100 18.72 31.48 -21.07
C ARG A 100 19.40 30.46 -20.16
N VAL A 101 18.78 30.15 -19.02
CA VAL A 101 19.32 29.19 -18.04
C VAL A 101 19.33 27.79 -18.64
N THR A 102 18.27 27.41 -19.35
CA THR A 102 18.20 26.12 -20.05
C THR A 102 19.31 25.99 -21.09
N ALA A 103 19.60 27.03 -21.87
CA ALA A 103 20.70 27.03 -22.84
C ALA A 103 22.07 26.93 -22.14
N GLU A 104 22.26 27.59 -20.99
CA GLU A 104 23.49 27.47 -20.18
C GLU A 104 23.68 26.03 -19.68
N VAL A 105 22.62 25.38 -19.19
CA VAL A 105 22.65 23.97 -18.77
C VAL A 105 22.94 23.04 -19.94
N ALA A 106 22.26 23.23 -21.08
CA ALA A 106 22.41 22.40 -22.27
C ALA A 106 23.84 22.44 -22.85
N ARG A 107 24.54 23.58 -22.75
CA ARG A 107 25.94 23.71 -23.19
C ARG A 107 26.90 22.77 -22.45
N ALA A 108 26.57 22.32 -21.25
CA ALA A 108 27.39 21.37 -20.50
C ALA A 108 27.46 19.98 -21.16
N ALA A 109 26.57 19.69 -22.12
CA ALA A 109 26.62 18.46 -22.92
C ALA A 109 27.71 18.48 -24.04
N ASP A 110 28.45 19.58 -24.20
CA ASP A 110 29.59 19.78 -25.12
C ASP A 110 29.78 18.71 -26.22
N GLY A 111 29.11 18.92 -27.37
CA GLY A 111 29.29 18.09 -28.56
C GLY A 111 28.41 16.82 -28.66
N ILE A 112 27.54 16.53 -27.68
CA ILE A 112 26.47 15.52 -27.81
C ILE A 112 25.07 16.19 -27.87
N PRO A 113 24.10 15.62 -28.60
CA PRO A 113 22.72 16.10 -28.59
C PRO A 113 22.07 15.99 -27.21
N VAL A 114 21.18 16.91 -26.88
CA VAL A 114 20.33 16.87 -25.67
C VAL A 114 18.87 16.69 -26.05
N GLN A 115 18.20 15.71 -25.47
CA GLN A 115 16.77 15.48 -25.66
C GLN A 115 15.95 15.94 -24.46
N VAL A 116 14.86 16.66 -24.71
CA VAL A 116 13.86 17.00 -23.70
C VAL A 116 12.84 15.88 -23.58
N ARG A 117 12.73 15.30 -22.38
CA ARG A 117 11.96 14.09 -22.08
C ARG A 117 10.89 14.39 -21.05
N HIS A 118 9.61 14.11 -21.36
CA HIS A 118 8.50 14.56 -20.52
C HIS A 118 7.38 13.52 -20.41
N GLY A 119 6.12 13.96 -20.38
CA GLY A 119 4.93 13.13 -20.25
C GLY A 119 3.70 14.01 -20.24
N SER A 120 3.55 14.86 -21.26
CA SER A 120 2.54 15.91 -21.31
C SER A 120 1.57 15.69 -22.46
N ALA A 121 0.27 15.78 -22.16
CA ALA A 121 -0.79 15.71 -23.17
C ALA A 121 -0.93 16.99 -24.01
N ARG A 122 -0.36 18.11 -23.55
CA ARG A 122 -0.34 19.41 -24.24
C ARG A 122 1.09 19.99 -24.20
N PRO A 123 1.95 19.66 -25.17
CA PRO A 123 3.39 19.92 -25.04
C PRO A 123 3.84 21.30 -25.55
N ALA A 124 2.94 22.16 -26.03
CA ALA A 124 3.29 23.39 -26.75
C ALA A 124 4.27 24.30 -25.97
N HIS A 125 3.98 24.56 -24.69
CA HIS A 125 4.83 25.39 -23.81
C HIS A 125 6.21 24.78 -23.55
N ILE A 126 6.33 23.45 -23.59
CA ILE A 126 7.61 22.75 -23.45
C ILE A 126 8.42 22.90 -24.74
N PHE A 127 7.78 22.71 -25.90
CA PHE A 127 8.43 22.82 -27.20
C PHE A 127 8.91 24.24 -27.48
N GLU A 128 8.10 25.24 -27.17
CA GLU A 128 8.45 26.66 -27.28
C GLU A 128 9.71 26.98 -26.46
N ALA A 129 9.67 26.71 -25.15
CA ALA A 129 10.81 26.98 -24.28
C ALA A 129 12.06 26.15 -24.64
N MET A 130 11.89 24.94 -25.18
CA MET A 130 12.98 24.10 -25.68
C MET A 130 13.66 24.75 -26.91
N ILE A 131 12.88 25.21 -27.88
CA ILE A 131 13.41 25.85 -29.10
C ILE A 131 14.11 27.17 -28.76
N GLU A 132 13.51 28.00 -27.89
CA GLU A 132 14.13 29.23 -27.41
C GLU A 132 15.46 28.99 -26.68
N ALA A 133 15.65 27.82 -26.08
CA ALA A 133 16.89 27.39 -25.45
C ALA A 133 17.93 26.78 -26.43
N GLY A 134 17.62 26.69 -27.72
CA GLY A 134 18.50 26.11 -28.75
C GLY A 134 18.50 24.58 -28.78
N LEU A 135 17.40 23.96 -28.34
CA LEU A 135 17.16 22.51 -28.36
C LEU A 135 16.04 22.18 -29.36
N SER A 136 16.15 21.08 -30.09
CA SER A 136 15.15 20.72 -31.13
C SER A 136 14.68 19.27 -31.07
N ALA A 137 15.06 18.53 -30.03
CA ALA A 137 14.76 17.11 -29.91
C ALA A 137 13.92 16.81 -28.66
N SER A 138 12.74 16.22 -28.87
CA SER A 138 11.85 15.82 -27.79
C SER A 138 11.28 14.40 -27.99
N GLU A 139 10.40 13.97 -27.09
CA GLU A 139 9.70 12.69 -27.15
C GLU A 139 8.22 12.81 -26.77
N GLY A 140 7.43 11.80 -27.11
CA GLY A 140 6.04 11.67 -26.70
C GLY A 140 5.14 11.26 -27.85
N GLY A 141 3.88 11.68 -27.76
CA GLY A 141 2.91 11.50 -28.81
C GLY A 141 1.47 11.71 -28.36
N PRO A 142 0.55 11.90 -29.31
CA PRO A 142 -0.85 12.25 -29.04
C PRO A 142 -1.59 11.19 -28.22
N VAL A 143 -1.15 9.93 -28.26
CA VAL A 143 -1.74 8.83 -27.50
C VAL A 143 -0.84 8.48 -26.32
N SER A 144 0.45 8.28 -26.59
CA SER A 144 1.40 7.74 -25.62
C SER A 144 1.71 8.68 -24.45
N TYR A 145 1.57 10.00 -24.63
CA TYR A 145 1.65 11.00 -23.55
C TYR A 145 0.30 11.50 -23.05
N CYS A 146 -0.79 10.91 -23.55
CA CYS A 146 -2.13 11.15 -23.04
C CYS A 146 -2.58 10.01 -22.13
N LEU A 147 -2.71 8.79 -22.66
CA LEU A 147 -3.35 7.68 -21.96
C LEU A 147 -2.66 7.29 -20.64
N PRO A 148 -1.31 7.16 -20.57
CA PRO A 148 -0.63 6.78 -19.32
C PRO A 148 -0.45 7.92 -18.32
N TYR A 149 -0.52 9.18 -18.77
CA TYR A 149 0.01 10.33 -18.01
C TYR A 149 -1.03 11.42 -17.70
N SER A 150 -2.23 11.35 -18.28
CA SER A 150 -3.23 12.41 -18.19
C SER A 150 -4.64 11.88 -17.94
N ARG A 151 -5.56 12.79 -17.63
CA ARG A 151 -7.02 12.57 -17.69
C ARG A 151 -7.67 13.37 -18.82
N LEU A 152 -6.87 14.15 -19.54
CA LEU A 152 -7.32 14.96 -20.67
C LEU A 152 -7.82 14.02 -21.77
N PRO A 153 -9.00 14.25 -22.36
CA PRO A 153 -9.45 13.38 -23.44
C PRO A 153 -8.55 13.49 -24.67
N LEU A 154 -8.43 12.41 -25.44
CA LEU A 154 -7.80 12.36 -26.76
C LEU A 154 -8.42 13.39 -27.71
N ALA A 155 -9.69 13.74 -27.51
CA ALA A 155 -10.37 14.81 -28.25
C ALA A 155 -9.70 16.19 -28.09
N GLU A 156 -8.98 16.41 -26.99
CA GLU A 156 -8.22 17.63 -26.70
C GLU A 156 -6.72 17.41 -26.90
N ALA A 157 -6.18 16.26 -26.48
CA ALA A 157 -4.75 15.97 -26.58
C ALA A 157 -4.28 15.85 -28.04
N VAL A 158 -5.04 15.19 -28.91
CA VAL A 158 -4.63 14.97 -30.31
C VAL A 158 -4.54 16.29 -31.10
N PRO A 159 -5.52 17.21 -31.04
CA PRO A 159 -5.35 18.56 -31.62
C PRO A 159 -4.16 19.31 -31.02
N ALA A 160 -3.99 19.30 -29.68
CA ALA A 160 -2.87 20.00 -29.04
C ALA A 160 -1.50 19.48 -29.53
N TRP A 161 -1.37 18.17 -29.73
CA TRP A 161 -0.18 17.57 -30.33
C TRP A 161 -0.03 17.87 -31.82
N THR A 162 -1.12 18.07 -32.55
CA THR A 162 -1.09 18.47 -33.97
C THR A 162 -0.46 19.85 -34.08
N ASP A 163 -1.03 20.82 -33.35
CA ASP A 163 -0.58 22.20 -33.35
C ASP A 163 0.86 22.32 -32.84
N ALA A 164 1.18 21.68 -31.72
CA ALA A 164 2.54 21.72 -31.15
C ALA A 164 3.59 21.08 -32.07
N THR A 165 3.24 20.00 -32.80
CA THR A 165 4.18 19.35 -33.72
C THR A 165 4.48 20.23 -34.94
N GLN A 166 3.45 20.88 -35.49
CA GLN A 166 3.61 21.82 -36.61
C GLN A 166 4.45 23.03 -36.20
N GLN A 167 4.13 23.62 -35.04
CA GLN A 167 4.89 24.74 -34.48
C GLN A 167 6.35 24.35 -34.21
N LEU A 168 6.60 23.16 -33.65
CA LEU A 168 7.97 22.68 -33.43
C LEU A 168 8.75 22.56 -34.76
N ALA A 169 8.12 22.04 -35.82
CA ALA A 169 8.75 21.90 -37.12
C ALA A 169 9.09 23.26 -37.74
N GLU A 170 8.15 24.21 -37.72
CA GLU A 170 8.31 25.57 -38.23
C GLU A 170 9.37 26.34 -37.44
N GLN A 171 9.24 26.39 -36.11
CA GLN A 171 10.15 27.15 -35.26
C GLN A 171 11.58 26.57 -35.28
N ALA A 172 11.74 25.25 -35.39
CA ALA A 172 13.07 24.67 -35.55
C ALA A 172 13.74 25.13 -36.85
N ASP A 173 13.00 25.13 -37.98
CA ASP A 173 13.53 25.58 -39.28
C ASP A 173 13.90 27.07 -39.26
N ASP A 174 13.06 27.91 -38.63
CA ASP A 174 13.32 29.34 -38.42
C ASP A 174 14.63 29.59 -37.63
N HIS A 175 14.96 28.69 -36.71
CA HIS A 175 16.20 28.73 -35.93
C HIS A 175 17.37 27.96 -36.60
N GLY A 176 17.19 27.47 -37.83
CA GLY A 176 18.21 26.71 -38.55
C GLY A 176 18.51 25.33 -37.94
N MET A 177 17.59 24.80 -37.14
CA MET A 177 17.66 23.49 -36.49
C MET A 177 16.72 22.50 -37.19
N ARG A 178 16.94 21.19 -36.97
CA ARG A 178 16.02 20.15 -37.41
C ARG A 178 15.21 19.66 -36.23
N ALA A 179 13.89 19.80 -36.28
CA ALA A 179 12.99 19.21 -35.29
C ALA A 179 13.13 17.67 -35.31
N HIS A 180 13.28 17.08 -34.13
CA HIS A 180 13.32 15.63 -33.92
C HIS A 180 12.30 15.21 -32.88
N LEU A 181 11.43 14.27 -33.22
CA LEU A 181 10.46 13.67 -32.29
C LEU A 181 10.64 12.16 -32.17
N GLU A 182 10.82 11.72 -30.94
CA GLU A 182 10.76 10.32 -30.57
C GLU A 182 9.35 9.92 -30.15
N THR A 183 8.81 8.89 -30.77
CA THR A 183 7.53 8.29 -30.36
C THR A 183 7.67 7.69 -28.95
N PHE A 184 6.63 7.77 -28.13
CA PHE A 184 6.54 6.98 -26.89
C PHE A 184 5.49 5.84 -26.99
N GLY A 185 4.90 5.67 -28.17
CA GLY A 185 3.96 4.61 -28.52
C GLY A 185 4.50 3.19 -28.37
N GLY A 186 5.82 3.00 -28.53
CA GLY A 186 6.48 1.72 -28.27
C GLY A 186 6.64 1.36 -26.79
N CYS A 187 6.27 2.28 -25.90
CA CYS A 187 6.41 2.11 -24.45
C CYS A 187 5.04 2.07 -23.76
N LEU A 188 4.16 3.04 -24.02
CA LEU A 188 2.84 3.18 -23.38
C LEU A 188 2.92 3.01 -21.85
N LEU A 189 2.30 1.95 -21.32
CA LEU A 189 2.27 1.63 -19.88
C LEU A 189 3.55 0.95 -19.38
N GLY A 190 4.51 0.64 -20.26
CA GLY A 190 5.83 0.10 -19.94
C GLY A 190 5.88 -1.42 -19.67
N GLN A 191 4.74 -2.07 -19.51
CA GLN A 191 4.63 -3.53 -19.32
C GLN A 191 3.24 -4.05 -19.70
N MET A 192 3.11 -5.37 -19.90
CA MET A 192 1.85 -6.06 -20.16
C MET A 192 1.10 -5.62 -21.45
N CYS A 193 1.79 -4.95 -22.35
CA CYS A 193 1.28 -4.58 -23.67
C CYS A 193 1.89 -5.55 -24.70
N PRO A 194 1.08 -6.39 -25.39
CA PRO A 194 1.61 -7.27 -26.42
C PRO A 194 2.39 -6.49 -27.50
N PRO A 195 3.53 -7.02 -27.99
CA PRO A 195 4.45 -6.27 -28.85
C PRO A 195 3.83 -5.67 -30.11
N SER A 196 2.85 -6.34 -30.72
CA SER A 196 2.19 -5.84 -31.94
C SER A 196 1.47 -4.51 -31.74
N LEU A 197 0.88 -4.29 -30.55
CA LEU A 197 0.27 -2.99 -30.21
C LEU A 197 1.35 -1.91 -30.06
N LEU A 198 2.45 -2.19 -29.37
CA LEU A 198 3.55 -1.25 -29.18
C LEU A 198 4.16 -0.83 -30.52
N VAL A 199 4.40 -1.80 -31.41
CA VAL A 199 4.89 -1.56 -32.77
C VAL A 199 3.90 -0.70 -33.56
N ALA A 200 2.60 -1.02 -33.51
CA ALA A 200 1.57 -0.27 -34.23
C ALA A 200 1.48 1.19 -33.79
N ILE A 201 1.40 1.46 -32.49
CA ILE A 201 1.28 2.83 -31.98
C ILE A 201 2.58 3.62 -32.24
N SER A 202 3.75 2.99 -32.11
CA SER A 202 5.04 3.60 -32.47
C SER A 202 5.05 4.07 -33.94
N VAL A 203 4.64 3.22 -34.88
CA VAL A 203 4.57 3.59 -36.31
C VAL A 203 3.52 4.68 -36.55
N LEU A 204 2.33 4.58 -35.95
CA LEU A 204 1.26 5.55 -36.13
C LEU A 204 1.64 6.95 -35.61
N GLU A 205 2.30 7.03 -34.44
CA GLU A 205 2.80 8.31 -33.93
C GLU A 205 3.91 8.88 -34.81
N ALA A 206 4.81 8.04 -35.34
CA ALA A 206 5.84 8.51 -36.29
C ALA A 206 5.20 9.05 -37.59
N MET A 207 4.17 8.38 -38.11
CA MET A 207 3.39 8.86 -39.26
C MET A 207 2.69 10.19 -38.96
N PHE A 208 2.12 10.31 -37.75
CA PHE A 208 1.51 11.54 -37.27
C PHE A 208 2.52 12.69 -37.26
N PHE A 209 3.74 12.48 -36.74
CA PHE A 209 4.78 13.51 -36.74
C PHE A 209 5.21 13.90 -38.16
N ALA A 210 5.43 12.91 -39.03
CA ALA A 210 5.83 13.14 -40.42
C ALA A 210 4.78 13.95 -41.20
N ARG A 211 3.49 13.67 -41.01
CA ARG A 211 2.40 14.44 -41.64
C ARG A 211 2.27 15.87 -41.11
N ASN A 212 2.78 16.13 -39.91
CA ASN A 212 2.79 17.44 -39.28
C ASN A 212 4.15 18.17 -39.41
N GLY A 213 4.93 17.83 -40.44
CA GLY A 213 6.12 18.59 -40.84
C GLY A 213 7.45 18.13 -40.25
N VAL A 214 7.47 17.16 -39.33
CA VAL A 214 8.71 16.67 -38.73
C VAL A 214 9.42 15.71 -39.69
N THR A 215 10.67 16.02 -40.03
CA THR A 215 11.47 15.23 -40.99
C THR A 215 12.45 14.26 -40.33
N SER A 216 12.48 14.20 -38.99
CA SER A 216 13.43 13.42 -38.20
C SER A 216 12.71 12.75 -37.03
N VAL A 217 12.68 11.42 -36.98
CA VAL A 217 11.93 10.69 -35.94
C VAL A 217 12.72 9.55 -35.30
N SER A 218 12.40 9.23 -34.05
CA SER A 218 12.79 7.95 -33.44
C SER A 218 11.57 7.08 -33.18
N LEU A 219 11.63 5.81 -33.58
CA LEU A 219 10.59 4.84 -33.24
C LEU A 219 11.00 4.09 -31.97
N SER A 220 10.17 4.16 -30.93
CA SER A 220 10.43 3.48 -29.67
C SER A 220 9.93 2.05 -29.68
N TYR A 221 10.55 1.24 -28.83
CA TYR A 221 10.06 -0.05 -28.37
C TYR A 221 10.60 -0.30 -26.96
N ALA A 222 9.74 -0.72 -26.02
CA ALA A 222 10.18 -1.12 -24.69
C ALA A 222 10.34 -2.64 -24.61
N GLN A 223 11.48 -3.09 -24.11
CA GLN A 223 11.74 -4.49 -23.79
C GLN A 223 10.57 -5.09 -22.99
N GLN A 224 10.14 -6.28 -23.35
CA GLN A 224 9.09 -7.02 -22.67
C GLN A 224 9.66 -8.25 -21.94
N THR A 225 8.87 -9.31 -21.82
CA THR A 225 9.15 -10.48 -20.97
C THR A 225 10.00 -11.54 -21.66
N ASN A 226 10.17 -11.46 -22.99
CA ASN A 226 10.90 -12.45 -23.78
C ASN A 226 11.83 -11.78 -24.81
N ALA A 227 13.14 -12.00 -24.67
CA ALA A 227 14.16 -11.34 -25.48
C ALA A 227 14.10 -11.66 -26.98
N VAL A 228 13.69 -12.89 -27.37
CA VAL A 228 13.56 -13.25 -28.79
C VAL A 228 12.33 -12.57 -29.38
N GLN A 229 11.22 -12.54 -28.64
CA GLN A 229 10.02 -11.80 -29.03
C GLN A 229 10.30 -10.30 -29.18
N ASP A 230 11.14 -9.72 -28.32
CA ASP A 230 11.56 -8.33 -28.45
C ASP A 230 12.36 -8.09 -29.75
N ILE A 231 13.23 -9.02 -30.15
CA ILE A 231 13.98 -8.96 -31.41
C ILE A 231 13.05 -9.10 -32.63
N GLU A 232 12.05 -9.98 -32.56
CA GLU A 232 11.00 -10.08 -33.58
C GLU A 232 10.20 -8.77 -33.69
N ALA A 233 9.87 -8.14 -32.56
CA ALA A 233 9.15 -6.88 -32.55
C ALA A 233 9.96 -5.73 -33.15
N LEU A 234 11.26 -5.67 -32.87
CA LEU A 234 12.18 -4.71 -33.49
C LEU A 234 12.30 -4.95 -35.00
N ALA A 235 12.39 -6.21 -35.45
CA ALA A 235 12.40 -6.55 -36.87
C ALA A 235 11.10 -6.11 -37.58
N ALA A 236 9.95 -6.38 -36.96
CA ALA A 236 8.65 -5.92 -37.45
C ALA A 236 8.54 -4.38 -37.47
N LEU A 237 9.06 -3.70 -36.44
CA LEU A 237 9.09 -2.24 -36.36
C LEU A 237 9.93 -1.63 -37.47
N HIS A 238 11.12 -2.17 -37.75
CA HIS A 238 11.94 -1.73 -38.88
C HIS A 238 11.21 -1.88 -40.21
N HIS A 239 10.59 -3.03 -40.45
CA HIS A 239 9.86 -3.30 -41.69
C HIS A 239 8.65 -2.36 -41.86
N LEU A 240 7.83 -2.20 -40.81
CA LEU A 240 6.66 -1.33 -40.86
C LEU A 240 7.03 0.15 -40.94
N ALA A 241 8.11 0.56 -40.29
CA ALA A 241 8.64 1.90 -40.45
C ALA A 241 9.03 2.15 -41.91
N GLU A 242 9.79 1.23 -42.54
CA GLU A 242 10.16 1.28 -43.96
C GLU A 242 8.93 1.41 -44.87
N LEU A 243 7.89 0.64 -44.58
CA LEU A 243 6.65 0.62 -45.36
C LEU A 243 5.85 1.92 -45.26
N PHE A 244 5.72 2.49 -44.06
CA PHE A 244 4.76 3.59 -43.81
C PHE A 244 5.36 4.98 -43.75
N LEU A 245 6.66 5.13 -43.44
CA LEU A 245 7.29 6.45 -43.35
C LEU A 245 7.90 6.88 -44.70
N PRO A 246 7.67 8.12 -45.14
CA PRO A 246 8.27 8.65 -46.37
C PRO A 246 9.80 8.55 -46.38
N SER A 247 10.39 8.36 -47.56
CA SER A 247 11.85 8.19 -47.72
C SER A 247 12.67 9.43 -47.32
N ASN A 248 12.05 10.62 -47.35
CA ASN A 248 12.67 11.87 -46.90
C ASN A 248 12.62 12.08 -45.37
N VAL A 249 11.92 11.21 -44.63
CA VAL A 249 11.90 11.23 -43.17
C VAL A 249 13.03 10.34 -42.65
N ALA A 250 14.04 10.98 -42.05
CA ALA A 250 15.14 10.28 -41.41
C ALA A 250 14.66 9.64 -40.10
N ARG A 251 15.12 8.42 -39.83
CA ARG A 251 14.58 7.59 -38.77
C ARG A 251 15.64 6.73 -38.11
N HIS A 252 15.46 6.44 -36.83
CA HIS A 252 16.17 5.35 -36.15
C HIS A 252 15.25 4.70 -35.10
N VAL A 253 15.65 3.55 -34.59
CA VAL A 253 14.92 2.80 -33.56
C VAL A 253 15.64 2.95 -32.22
N VAL A 254 14.85 3.18 -31.17
CA VAL A 254 15.30 3.26 -29.79
C VAL A 254 14.64 2.17 -28.96
N LEU A 255 15.47 1.33 -28.33
CA LEU A 255 15.02 0.37 -27.33
C LEU A 255 14.99 1.04 -25.96
N TYR A 256 13.96 0.76 -25.17
CA TYR A 256 13.92 1.08 -23.76
C TYR A 256 14.20 -0.17 -22.96
N THR A 257 15.13 -0.05 -22.01
CA THR A 257 15.27 -1.04 -20.94
C THR A 257 13.92 -1.23 -20.25
N TYR A 258 13.59 -2.47 -19.90
CA TYR A 258 12.30 -2.88 -19.35
C TYR A 258 11.70 -1.85 -18.37
N MET A 259 10.45 -1.47 -18.62
CA MET A 259 9.79 -0.35 -17.93
C MET A 259 8.75 -0.80 -16.89
N GLY A 260 8.64 -2.11 -16.65
CA GLY A 260 7.76 -2.69 -15.64
C GLY A 260 8.39 -2.78 -14.25
N VAL A 261 7.88 -3.70 -13.43
CA VAL A 261 8.47 -3.98 -12.10
C VAL A 261 9.92 -4.42 -12.27
N TYR A 262 10.85 -3.70 -11.64
CA TYR A 262 12.29 -3.93 -11.79
C TYR A 262 12.82 -4.98 -10.79
N PRO A 263 13.91 -5.71 -11.10
CA PRO A 263 14.54 -6.66 -10.17
C PRO A 263 14.91 -6.00 -8.84
N ALA A 264 14.72 -6.72 -7.73
CA ALA A 264 14.98 -6.19 -6.40
C ALA A 264 16.48 -6.23 -6.05
N THR A 265 17.24 -7.15 -6.66
CA THR A 265 18.68 -7.28 -6.44
C THR A 265 19.48 -6.49 -7.47
N GLU A 266 20.61 -5.91 -7.06
CA GLU A 266 21.51 -5.21 -7.98
C GLU A 266 21.97 -6.13 -9.12
N ALA A 267 22.34 -7.38 -8.80
CA ALA A 267 22.76 -8.35 -9.79
C ALA A 267 21.64 -8.70 -10.80
N GLY A 268 20.39 -8.80 -10.35
CA GLY A 268 19.23 -8.98 -11.22
C GLY A 268 19.01 -7.79 -12.15
N ALA A 269 19.12 -6.57 -11.60
CA ALA A 269 19.01 -5.32 -12.36
C ALA A 269 20.12 -5.17 -13.41
N GLU A 270 21.34 -5.57 -13.08
CA GLU A 270 22.46 -5.63 -14.02
C GLU A 270 22.22 -6.63 -15.15
N LEU A 271 21.74 -7.85 -14.84
CA LEU A 271 21.44 -8.85 -15.88
C LEU A 271 20.32 -8.38 -16.80
N LEU A 272 19.32 -7.66 -16.27
CA LEU A 272 18.26 -7.09 -17.08
C LEU A 272 18.79 -6.03 -18.04
N LEU A 273 19.64 -5.11 -17.56
CA LEU A 273 20.30 -4.11 -18.41
C LEU A 273 21.21 -4.76 -19.47
N ASP A 274 21.94 -5.82 -19.11
CA ASP A 274 22.77 -6.58 -20.04
C ASP A 274 21.92 -7.19 -21.15
N SER A 275 20.76 -7.78 -20.78
CA SER A 275 19.78 -8.31 -21.72
C SER A 275 19.24 -7.22 -22.65
N SER A 276 18.90 -6.03 -22.14
CA SER A 276 18.47 -4.90 -22.96
C SER A 276 19.53 -4.47 -23.97
N ALA A 277 20.80 -4.40 -23.56
CA ALA A 277 21.90 -4.05 -24.45
C ALA A 277 22.10 -5.11 -25.56
N GLN A 278 21.94 -6.40 -25.24
CA GLN A 278 21.99 -7.48 -26.23
C GLN A 278 20.82 -7.40 -27.21
N ILE A 279 19.59 -7.21 -26.72
CA ILE A 279 18.38 -7.06 -27.54
C ILE A 279 18.51 -5.85 -28.46
N ALA A 280 19.01 -4.71 -27.97
CA ALA A 280 19.19 -3.51 -28.77
C ALA A 280 20.10 -3.77 -29.98
N VAL A 281 21.28 -4.37 -29.75
CA VAL A 281 22.24 -4.66 -30.81
C VAL A 281 21.71 -5.73 -31.78
N ARG A 282 21.23 -6.85 -31.25
CA ARG A 282 20.77 -7.98 -32.07
C ARG A 282 19.48 -7.67 -32.82
N GLY A 283 18.61 -6.86 -32.24
CA GLY A 283 17.38 -6.35 -32.83
C GLY A 283 17.56 -5.18 -33.80
N GLY A 284 18.76 -4.60 -33.90
CA GLY A 284 19.06 -3.53 -34.85
C GLY A 284 18.71 -2.11 -34.38
N ALA A 285 18.42 -1.91 -33.09
CA ALA A 285 18.22 -0.58 -32.51
C ALA A 285 19.53 0.21 -32.48
N GLN A 286 19.46 1.49 -32.85
CA GLN A 286 20.62 2.39 -32.88
C GLN A 286 20.82 3.13 -31.54
N ARG A 287 19.79 3.15 -30.70
CA ARG A 287 19.81 3.80 -29.38
C ARG A 287 19.17 2.93 -28.31
N LEU A 288 19.67 3.05 -27.08
CA LEU A 288 19.15 2.38 -25.88
C LEU A 288 18.96 3.38 -24.74
N ILE A 289 17.75 3.46 -24.20
CA ILE A 289 17.48 4.14 -22.93
C ILE A 289 17.85 3.19 -21.79
N VAL A 290 18.87 3.54 -21.03
CA VAL A 290 19.36 2.72 -19.92
C VAL A 290 18.57 2.96 -18.64
N LYS A 291 18.55 1.93 -17.81
CA LYS A 291 18.04 1.96 -16.43
C LYS A 291 19.16 1.55 -15.48
N THR A 292 19.04 1.91 -14.21
CA THR A 292 20.10 1.71 -13.22
C THR A 292 19.72 0.62 -12.22
N VAL A 293 20.69 0.17 -11.42
CA VAL A 293 20.44 -0.72 -10.28
C VAL A 293 19.57 -0.08 -9.19
N ALA A 294 19.47 1.25 -9.16
CA ALA A 294 18.67 1.99 -8.20
C ALA A 294 17.16 2.02 -8.56
N GLU A 295 16.78 1.58 -9.76
CA GLU A 295 15.43 1.73 -10.31
C GLU A 295 14.32 1.12 -9.43
N ALA A 296 14.59 0.04 -8.70
CA ALA A 296 13.62 -0.56 -7.78
C ALA A 296 13.45 0.22 -6.45
N HIS A 297 14.32 1.20 -6.18
CA HIS A 297 14.50 1.77 -4.84
C HIS A 297 14.37 3.29 -4.79
N ARG A 298 14.91 4.02 -5.78
CA ARG A 298 14.97 5.49 -5.79
C ARG A 298 15.38 6.07 -7.16
N ILE A 299 15.31 7.40 -7.29
CA ILE A 299 15.95 8.13 -8.39
C ILE A 299 17.47 7.89 -8.36
N PRO A 300 18.11 7.57 -9.51
CA PRO A 300 19.54 7.32 -9.56
C PRO A 300 20.37 8.60 -9.37
N THR A 301 21.54 8.43 -8.76
CA THR A 301 22.59 9.45 -8.74
C THR A 301 23.29 9.54 -10.10
N VAL A 302 24.02 10.63 -10.35
CA VAL A 302 24.82 10.78 -11.58
C VAL A 302 25.81 9.63 -11.77
N PRO A 303 26.63 9.23 -10.76
CA PRO A 303 27.56 8.11 -10.93
C PRO A 303 26.88 6.79 -11.30
N GLU A 304 25.70 6.50 -10.75
CA GLU A 304 24.93 5.30 -11.08
C GLU A 304 24.41 5.33 -12.53
N ASN A 305 23.98 6.50 -13.00
CA ASN A 305 23.64 6.69 -14.41
C ASN A 305 24.86 6.43 -15.31
N ILE A 306 26.04 6.97 -14.97
CA ILE A 306 27.26 6.76 -15.75
C ILE A 306 27.66 5.27 -15.77
N ALA A 307 27.61 4.60 -14.62
CA ALA A 307 27.91 3.18 -14.52
C ALA A 307 26.98 2.33 -15.42
N ALA A 308 25.69 2.64 -15.45
CA ALA A 308 24.73 1.98 -16.33
C ALA A 308 25.03 2.21 -17.82
N LEU A 309 25.36 3.46 -18.20
CA LEU A 309 25.74 3.81 -19.58
C LEU A 309 26.98 3.03 -20.04
N GLU A 310 28.04 3.05 -19.23
CA GLU A 310 29.30 2.37 -19.56
C GLU A 310 29.14 0.85 -19.59
N ARG A 311 28.32 0.30 -18.70
CA ARG A 311 27.97 -1.13 -18.70
C ARG A 311 27.22 -1.51 -19.97
N ALA A 312 26.15 -0.81 -20.31
CA ALA A 312 25.37 -1.07 -21.51
C ALA A 312 26.23 -0.97 -22.78
N ALA A 313 27.13 0.04 -22.85
CA ALA A 313 28.06 0.19 -23.96
C ALA A 313 29.11 -0.93 -24.04
N ARG A 314 29.55 -1.49 -22.90
CA ARG A 314 30.45 -2.65 -22.87
C ARG A 314 29.74 -3.92 -23.36
N VAL A 315 28.52 -4.16 -22.89
CA VAL A 315 27.74 -5.34 -23.27
C VAL A 315 27.29 -5.26 -24.73
N SER A 316 26.96 -4.07 -25.25
CA SER A 316 26.62 -3.90 -26.67
C SER A 316 27.77 -4.32 -27.59
N ARG A 317 29.03 -4.02 -27.23
CA ARG A 317 30.21 -4.50 -27.98
C ARG A 317 30.36 -6.02 -27.94
N GLN A 318 30.05 -6.65 -26.81
CA GLN A 318 30.07 -8.11 -26.68
C GLN A 318 28.95 -8.75 -27.50
N ALA A 319 27.77 -8.13 -27.55
CA ALA A 319 26.62 -8.61 -28.31
C ALA A 319 26.83 -8.64 -29.84
N LEU A 320 27.89 -8.01 -30.35
CA LEU A 320 28.29 -8.12 -31.77
C LEU A 320 28.96 -9.46 -32.10
N GLN A 321 29.50 -10.17 -31.10
CA GLN A 321 30.21 -11.43 -31.27
C GLN A 321 29.24 -12.58 -31.55
N ASP A 322 29.73 -13.66 -32.17
CA ASP A 322 28.91 -14.81 -32.57
C ASP A 322 28.48 -15.69 -31.38
N ASP A 323 29.11 -15.54 -30.21
CA ASP A 323 28.81 -16.28 -28.98
C ASP A 323 27.64 -15.67 -28.16
N CYS A 324 27.14 -14.48 -28.53
CA CYS A 324 25.95 -13.93 -27.90
C CYS A 324 24.72 -14.81 -28.23
N PRO A 325 23.97 -15.27 -27.20
CA PRO A 325 22.96 -16.32 -27.36
C PRO A 325 21.67 -15.87 -28.07
N LEU A 326 21.49 -14.57 -28.30
CA LEU A 326 20.32 -14.03 -28.96
C LEU A 326 20.51 -14.00 -30.50
N PRO A 327 19.48 -14.33 -31.28
CA PRO A 327 19.53 -14.30 -32.74
C PRO A 327 19.59 -12.86 -33.27
N TRP A 328 20.09 -12.67 -34.49
CA TRP A 328 19.96 -11.38 -35.18
C TRP A 328 18.52 -11.16 -35.68
N ALA A 329 18.09 -9.90 -35.80
CA ALA A 329 16.78 -9.52 -36.33
C ALA A 329 16.46 -10.16 -37.70
N ARG A 330 17.48 -10.37 -38.55
CA ARG A 330 17.36 -11.04 -39.86
C ARG A 330 17.18 -12.56 -39.78
N GLN A 331 17.30 -13.16 -38.60
CA GLN A 331 17.24 -14.61 -38.37
C GLN A 331 15.95 -15.06 -37.69
N VAL A 332 15.13 -14.12 -37.19
CA VAL A 332 13.88 -14.43 -36.48
C VAL A 332 12.68 -14.38 -37.42
N ASP A 333 11.66 -15.17 -37.14
CA ASP A 333 10.35 -15.06 -37.79
C ASP A 333 9.48 -14.07 -37.02
N TYR A 334 9.26 -12.90 -37.60
CA TYR A 334 8.48 -11.81 -37.00
C TYR A 334 7.07 -11.66 -37.60
N GLU A 335 6.62 -12.61 -38.43
CA GLU A 335 5.38 -12.50 -39.23
C GLU A 335 4.12 -12.31 -38.37
N THR A 336 4.07 -12.94 -37.19
CA THR A 336 2.90 -12.79 -36.30
C THR A 336 2.79 -11.36 -35.78
N ILE A 337 3.89 -10.80 -35.24
CA ILE A 337 3.89 -9.42 -34.71
C ILE A 337 3.65 -8.43 -35.84
N TYR A 338 4.29 -8.63 -37.00
CA TYR A 338 4.11 -7.81 -38.18
C TYR A 338 2.65 -7.79 -38.66
N SER A 339 2.04 -8.95 -38.86
CA SER A 339 0.67 -9.04 -39.38
C SER A 339 -0.37 -8.48 -38.42
N GLU A 340 -0.20 -8.68 -37.10
CA GLU A 340 -1.05 -8.05 -36.09
C GLU A 340 -0.87 -6.53 -36.07
N ALA A 341 0.37 -6.03 -36.01
CA ALA A 341 0.64 -4.60 -36.00
C ALA A 341 0.14 -3.91 -37.28
N LEU A 342 0.33 -4.55 -38.43
CA LEU A 342 -0.18 -4.06 -39.72
C LEU A 342 -1.70 -3.90 -39.69
N ARG A 343 -2.44 -4.89 -39.15
CA ARG A 343 -3.92 -4.81 -39.02
C ARG A 343 -4.36 -3.64 -38.15
N LEU A 344 -3.66 -3.40 -37.04
CA LEU A 344 -3.95 -2.26 -36.16
C LEU A 344 -3.67 -0.92 -36.86
N ILE A 345 -2.54 -0.81 -37.57
CA ILE A 345 -2.19 0.38 -38.36
C ILE A 345 -3.25 0.61 -39.44
N THR A 346 -3.58 -0.40 -40.24
CA THR A 346 -4.57 -0.25 -41.34
C THR A 346 -5.94 0.11 -40.80
N SER A 347 -6.35 -0.43 -39.65
CA SER A 347 -7.64 -0.08 -39.03
C SER A 347 -7.72 1.40 -38.65
N VAL A 348 -6.61 2.03 -38.29
CA VAL A 348 -6.57 3.48 -38.06
C VAL A 348 -6.64 4.26 -39.38
N LEU A 349 -5.95 3.76 -40.41
CA LEU A 349 -5.93 4.38 -41.74
C LEU A 349 -7.28 4.27 -42.48
N ASP A 350 -8.09 3.25 -42.18
CA ASP A 350 -9.43 3.07 -42.74
C ASP A 350 -10.41 4.19 -42.35
N HIS A 351 -10.11 4.93 -41.27
CA HIS A 351 -10.88 6.11 -40.87
C HIS A 351 -10.57 7.37 -41.69
N GLY A 352 -9.52 7.37 -42.51
CA GLY A 352 -9.18 8.46 -43.42
C GLY A 352 -7.70 8.85 -43.44
N THR A 353 -7.38 9.94 -44.14
CA THR A 353 -6.00 10.45 -44.30
C THR A 353 -5.53 11.33 -43.15
N ASP A 354 -6.33 11.56 -42.12
CA ASP A 354 -5.88 12.24 -40.90
C ASP A 354 -5.58 11.18 -39.83
N ILE A 355 -4.30 11.03 -39.48
CA ILE A 355 -3.86 10.04 -38.49
C ILE A 355 -4.39 10.39 -37.10
N GLY A 356 -4.45 11.67 -36.74
CA GLY A 356 -4.97 12.11 -35.45
C GLY A 356 -6.45 11.78 -35.30
N ALA A 357 -7.25 12.10 -36.32
CA ALA A 357 -8.66 11.73 -36.35
C ALA A 357 -8.86 10.20 -36.34
N GLY A 358 -8.04 9.47 -37.11
CA GLY A 358 -8.06 8.01 -37.14
C GLY A 358 -7.75 7.38 -35.78
N LEU A 359 -6.73 7.87 -35.08
CA LEU A 359 -6.38 7.40 -33.73
C LEU A 359 -7.56 7.62 -32.77
N ARG A 360 -8.19 8.80 -32.79
CA ARG A 360 -9.38 9.08 -31.97
C ARG A 360 -10.54 8.13 -32.29
N ALA A 361 -10.82 7.92 -33.57
CA ALA A 361 -11.91 7.05 -34.00
C ALA A 361 -11.66 5.58 -33.64
N ALA A 362 -10.41 5.12 -33.77
CA ALA A 362 -10.03 3.75 -33.42
C ALA A 362 -10.13 3.48 -31.92
N PHE A 363 -9.70 4.42 -31.05
CA PHE A 363 -9.90 4.30 -29.61
C PHE A 363 -11.38 4.39 -29.21
N ALA A 364 -12.14 5.32 -29.81
CA ALA A 364 -13.57 5.47 -29.53
C ALA A 364 -14.41 4.24 -29.94
N SER A 365 -14.01 3.54 -31.00
CA SER A 365 -14.67 2.31 -31.46
C SER A 365 -14.13 1.02 -30.81
N GLY A 366 -13.02 1.10 -30.07
CA GLY A 366 -12.32 -0.06 -29.51
C GLY A 366 -11.49 -0.85 -30.52
N ALA A 367 -11.29 -0.33 -31.74
CA ALA A 367 -10.38 -0.90 -32.74
C ALA A 367 -8.90 -0.75 -32.33
N LEU A 368 -8.60 0.19 -31.42
CA LEU A 368 -7.41 0.21 -30.59
C LEU A 368 -7.82 0.18 -29.11
N ASP A 369 -7.19 -0.69 -28.33
CA ASP A 369 -7.44 -0.81 -26.89
C ASP A 369 -6.15 -1.26 -26.18
N VAL A 370 -5.68 -0.45 -25.24
CA VAL A 370 -4.46 -0.70 -24.46
C VAL A 370 -4.82 -1.51 -23.22
N PRO A 371 -4.30 -2.75 -23.07
CA PRO A 371 -4.58 -3.58 -21.90
C PRO A 371 -4.25 -2.87 -20.59
N PHE A 372 -5.15 -2.96 -19.61
CA PHE A 372 -4.98 -2.40 -18.26
C PHE A 372 -4.84 -0.87 -18.20
N CYS A 373 -5.07 -0.15 -19.30
CA CYS A 373 -5.12 1.31 -19.29
C CYS A 373 -6.39 1.82 -18.58
N LEU A 374 -6.24 2.78 -17.67
CA LEU A 374 -7.32 3.36 -16.89
C LEU A 374 -7.90 4.65 -17.49
N HIS A 375 -7.37 5.09 -18.63
CA HIS A 375 -7.82 6.32 -19.28
C HIS A 375 -9.25 6.15 -19.82
N ARG A 376 -10.10 7.17 -19.65
CA ARG A 376 -11.52 7.08 -20.01
C ARG A 376 -11.80 6.84 -21.49
N ASP A 377 -10.90 7.28 -22.36
CA ASP A 377 -11.01 7.11 -23.81
C ASP A 377 -10.47 5.76 -24.29
N ASN A 378 -9.95 4.93 -23.38
CA ASN A 378 -9.57 3.56 -23.67
C ASN A 378 -10.71 2.62 -23.29
N ALA A 379 -11.15 1.75 -24.22
CA ALA A 379 -12.30 0.86 -23.98
C ALA A 379 -12.08 -0.10 -22.79
N GLY A 380 -10.84 -0.50 -22.53
CA GLY A 380 -10.47 -1.26 -21.33
C GLY A 380 -10.95 -2.72 -21.38
N VAL A 381 -11.21 -3.26 -22.57
CA VAL A 381 -11.71 -4.62 -22.81
C VAL A 381 -10.56 -5.58 -23.12
N ALA A 382 -9.54 -5.13 -23.86
CA ALA A 382 -8.39 -5.94 -24.24
C ALA A 382 -7.56 -6.40 -23.02
N ARG A 383 -7.00 -7.61 -23.11
CA ARG A 383 -6.19 -8.24 -22.06
C ARG A 383 -4.97 -8.91 -22.68
N GLY A 384 -3.80 -8.62 -22.12
CA GLY A 384 -2.55 -9.35 -22.36
C GLY A 384 -2.35 -10.44 -21.31
N ALA A 385 -1.54 -11.44 -21.63
CA ALA A 385 -1.06 -12.46 -20.70
C ALA A 385 0.37 -12.88 -21.05
N ILE A 386 1.09 -13.45 -20.08
CA ILE A 386 2.37 -14.12 -20.31
C ILE A 386 2.09 -15.61 -20.55
N GLY A 387 2.52 -16.12 -21.69
CA GLY A 387 2.48 -17.55 -22.05
C GLY A 387 3.51 -18.37 -21.28
N ASP A 388 3.41 -19.70 -21.38
CA ASP A 388 4.29 -20.61 -20.63
C ASP A 388 5.77 -20.50 -21.05
N ASP A 389 6.02 -20.02 -22.26
CA ASP A 389 7.36 -19.73 -22.81
C ASP A 389 7.86 -18.31 -22.47
N GLY A 390 7.11 -17.57 -21.64
CA GLY A 390 7.43 -16.20 -21.24
C GLY A 390 7.05 -15.13 -22.25
N ARG A 391 6.43 -15.47 -23.38
CA ARG A 391 6.02 -14.49 -24.40
C ARG A 391 4.75 -13.75 -24.00
N LEU A 392 4.65 -12.47 -24.32
CA LEU A 392 3.40 -11.72 -24.18
C LEU A 392 2.47 -12.04 -25.35
N VAL A 393 1.24 -12.43 -25.01
CA VAL A 393 0.20 -12.82 -25.96
C VAL A 393 -1.13 -12.16 -25.61
N TRP A 394 -2.03 -12.06 -26.58
CA TRP A 394 -3.41 -11.65 -26.35
C TRP A 394 -4.19 -12.76 -25.62
N SER A 395 -4.80 -12.43 -24.48
CA SER A 395 -5.80 -13.28 -23.81
C SER A 395 -7.23 -12.84 -24.11
N GLY A 396 -7.42 -11.57 -24.49
CA GLY A 396 -8.64 -11.04 -25.07
C GLY A 396 -8.34 -9.79 -25.89
N THR A 397 -8.95 -9.66 -27.07
CA THR A 397 -8.67 -8.56 -28.01
C THR A 397 -9.77 -7.49 -28.03
N GLY A 398 -10.89 -7.71 -27.34
CA GLY A 398 -12.03 -6.79 -27.39
C GLY A 398 -12.55 -6.64 -28.82
N ALA A 399 -12.71 -5.39 -29.26
CA ALA A 399 -13.10 -5.05 -30.63
C ALA A 399 -11.92 -4.88 -31.60
N MET A 400 -10.67 -5.08 -31.14
CA MET A 400 -9.51 -4.95 -32.01
C MET A 400 -9.53 -6.01 -33.12
N PRO A 401 -9.10 -5.68 -34.35
CA PRO A 401 -9.19 -6.55 -35.54
C PRO A 401 -8.09 -7.62 -35.57
N LEU A 402 -7.89 -8.31 -34.45
CA LEU A 402 -6.85 -9.32 -34.24
C LEU A 402 -7.47 -10.71 -34.03
N PRO A 403 -6.81 -11.77 -34.51
CA PRO A 403 -7.27 -13.14 -34.28
C PRO A 403 -7.15 -13.50 -32.79
N VAL A 404 -8.19 -14.11 -32.21
CA VAL A 404 -8.12 -14.62 -30.84
C VAL A 404 -7.27 -15.89 -30.83
N ALA A 405 -6.16 -15.89 -30.09
CA ALA A 405 -5.31 -17.06 -29.92
C ALA A 405 -6.12 -18.23 -29.31
N ARG A 406 -6.13 -19.39 -29.97
CA ARG A 406 -6.74 -20.61 -29.45
C ARG A 406 -5.86 -21.15 -28.29
N GLY A 407 -6.38 -21.14 -27.06
CA GLY A 407 -5.77 -21.87 -25.94
C GLY A 407 -5.48 -21.07 -24.66
N THR A 408 -5.54 -19.74 -24.68
CA THR A 408 -5.23 -18.88 -23.51
C THR A 408 -6.48 -18.31 -22.82
N ARG A 409 -7.54 -19.12 -22.69
CA ARG A 409 -8.82 -18.74 -22.04
C ARG A 409 -8.78 -18.87 -20.52
N HIS A 410 -7.73 -18.39 -19.87
CA HIS A 410 -7.73 -18.28 -18.42
C HIS A 410 -8.10 -16.87 -18.02
N ALA A 411 -9.13 -16.73 -17.19
CA ALA A 411 -9.42 -15.44 -16.55
C ALA A 411 -8.18 -14.97 -15.77
N VAL A 412 -7.71 -13.77 -16.07
CA VAL A 412 -6.62 -13.13 -15.33
C VAL A 412 -7.20 -12.64 -14.00
N THR A 413 -6.96 -13.41 -12.94
CA THR A 413 -7.26 -12.97 -11.56
C THR A 413 -6.24 -11.93 -11.11
N SER A 414 -6.56 -11.15 -10.07
CA SER A 414 -5.61 -10.16 -9.51
C SER A 414 -4.29 -10.80 -9.07
N GLY A 415 -4.32 -12.01 -8.49
CA GLY A 415 -3.12 -12.76 -8.13
C GLY A 415 -2.28 -13.16 -9.35
N ARG A 416 -2.92 -13.61 -10.44
CA ARG A 416 -2.22 -13.91 -11.69
C ARG A 416 -1.64 -12.65 -12.33
N LEU A 417 -2.36 -11.53 -12.29
CA LEU A 417 -1.85 -10.24 -12.77
C LEU A 417 -0.61 -9.79 -11.99
N LEU A 418 -0.63 -9.86 -10.66
CA LEU A 418 0.55 -9.54 -9.84
C LEU A 418 1.75 -10.43 -10.17
N GLY A 419 1.52 -11.74 -10.36
CA GLY A 419 2.56 -12.67 -10.81
C GLY A 419 3.12 -12.32 -12.19
N MET A 420 2.26 -11.93 -13.13
CA MET A 420 2.70 -11.49 -14.46
C MET A 420 3.49 -10.18 -14.41
N LEU A 421 3.06 -9.20 -13.62
CA LEU A 421 3.77 -7.92 -13.45
C LEU A 421 5.19 -8.11 -12.88
N ARG A 422 5.36 -9.08 -11.98
CA ARG A 422 6.68 -9.42 -11.39
C ARG A 422 7.52 -10.38 -12.21
N TYR A 423 6.99 -10.94 -13.29
CA TYR A 423 7.62 -12.04 -14.03
C TYR A 423 9.07 -11.72 -14.43
N THR A 424 9.29 -10.58 -15.08
CA THR A 424 10.63 -10.16 -15.51
C THR A 424 11.56 -9.92 -14.32
N ALA A 425 11.11 -9.20 -13.28
CA ALA A 425 11.90 -8.95 -12.08
C ALA A 425 12.36 -10.27 -11.43
N ASP A 426 11.40 -11.15 -11.11
CA ASP A 426 11.67 -12.38 -10.40
C ASP A 426 12.50 -13.35 -11.27
N ALA A 427 12.34 -13.34 -12.59
CA ALA A 427 13.15 -14.16 -13.50
C ALA A 427 14.64 -13.74 -13.47
N HIS A 428 14.92 -12.44 -13.50
CA HIS A 428 16.30 -11.93 -13.48
C HIS A 428 16.94 -12.08 -12.09
N ASP A 429 16.20 -11.87 -11.01
CA ASP A 429 16.69 -12.13 -9.64
C ASP A 429 17.01 -13.63 -9.44
N ARG A 430 16.16 -14.54 -9.93
CA ARG A 430 16.45 -15.99 -9.91
C ARG A 430 17.66 -16.36 -10.74
N ALA A 431 17.83 -15.75 -11.91
CA ALA A 431 18.99 -15.97 -12.78
C ALA A 431 20.29 -15.50 -12.11
N ALA A 432 20.27 -14.33 -11.47
CA ALA A 432 21.39 -13.81 -10.69
C ALA A 432 21.77 -14.75 -9.54
N ALA A 433 20.79 -15.22 -8.76
CA ALA A 433 21.02 -16.17 -7.69
C ALA A 433 21.62 -17.49 -8.19
N ALA A 434 21.15 -18.00 -9.34
CA ALA A 434 21.68 -19.23 -9.93
C ALA A 434 23.13 -19.07 -10.41
N LEU A 435 23.49 -17.92 -11.00
CA LEU A 435 24.87 -17.62 -11.40
C LEU A 435 25.80 -17.52 -10.19
N THR A 436 25.35 -16.91 -9.10
CA THR A 436 26.11 -16.84 -7.84
C THR A 436 26.35 -18.24 -7.27
N ARG A 437 25.33 -19.11 -7.24
CA ARG A 437 25.49 -20.52 -6.83
C ARG A 437 26.48 -21.27 -7.70
N LYS A 438 26.36 -21.20 -9.03
CA LYS A 438 27.30 -21.84 -9.96
C LYS A 438 28.74 -21.35 -9.78
N ARG A 439 28.95 -20.05 -9.51
CA ARG A 439 30.28 -19.50 -9.20
C ARG A 439 30.82 -20.05 -7.89
N ALA A 440 30.00 -20.13 -6.85
CA ALA A 440 30.39 -20.71 -5.57
C ALA A 440 30.73 -22.21 -5.70
N GLU A 441 29.94 -22.98 -6.46
CA GLU A 441 30.20 -24.39 -6.78
C GLU A 441 31.49 -24.56 -7.59
N ALA A 442 31.73 -23.72 -8.60
CA ALA A 442 32.98 -23.75 -9.39
C ALA A 442 34.22 -23.35 -8.57
N LEU A 443 34.07 -22.42 -7.63
CA LEU A 443 35.13 -22.06 -6.66
C LEU A 443 35.39 -23.20 -5.67
N ALA A 444 34.35 -23.90 -5.21
CA ALA A 444 34.48 -25.08 -4.35
C ALA A 444 35.15 -26.26 -5.08
N THR A 445 34.79 -26.49 -6.34
CA THR A 445 35.37 -27.58 -7.17
C THR A 445 36.85 -27.31 -7.49
N ARG A 446 37.23 -26.03 -7.69
CA ARG A 446 38.65 -25.62 -7.82
C ARG A 446 39.42 -25.70 -6.50
N GLY A 447 38.73 -25.58 -5.35
CA GLY A 447 39.31 -25.80 -4.03
C GLY A 447 39.67 -27.27 -3.77
N ASP A 448 38.83 -28.21 -4.24
CA ASP A 448 39.08 -29.65 -4.12
C ASP A 448 40.13 -30.17 -5.11
N GLU A 449 40.23 -29.61 -6.33
CA GLU A 449 41.30 -29.96 -7.28
C GLU A 449 42.69 -29.49 -6.80
N ALA A 450 42.78 -28.46 -5.96
CA ALA A 450 44.04 -28.01 -5.35
C ALA A 450 44.49 -28.88 -4.16
N ILE A 451 43.61 -29.72 -3.60
CA ILE A 451 43.90 -30.64 -2.48
C ILE A 451 44.18 -32.08 -2.98
N GLY A 452 43.95 -32.35 -4.27
CA GLY A 452 44.06 -33.68 -4.88
C GLY A 452 45.38 -34.04 -5.61
N SER A 453 46.49 -33.32 -5.41
CA SER A 453 47.78 -33.75 -5.98
C SER A 453 48.98 -33.57 -5.04
N LYS A 454 49.25 -34.62 -4.25
CA LYS A 454 50.60 -35.20 -3.97
C LYS A 454 50.51 -36.21 -2.82
N VAL A 455 50.34 -37.47 -3.19
CA VAL A 455 50.82 -38.62 -2.42
C VAL A 455 52.03 -39.13 -3.19
N ASP A 456 53.26 -38.95 -2.67
CA ASP A 456 54.00 -40.07 -2.09
C ASP A 456 55.43 -39.75 -1.62
N SER A 457 55.72 -40.31 -0.45
CA SER A 457 57.00 -40.84 0.04
C SER A 457 58.03 -39.97 0.79
N LYS A 458 58.15 -40.34 2.08
CA LYS A 458 59.36 -40.43 2.94
C LYS A 458 59.94 -39.12 3.52
N ALA A 459 60.39 -39.02 4.77
CA ALA A 459 60.30 -39.82 5.98
C ALA A 459 60.92 -38.97 7.14
N HIS A 460 60.66 -39.37 8.39
CA HIS A 460 61.43 -39.08 9.62
C HIS A 460 61.36 -37.70 10.31
N SER A 461 60.60 -37.70 11.41
CA SER A 461 61.04 -37.42 12.79
C SER A 461 61.40 -36.00 13.27
N LYS A 462 60.85 -35.72 14.46
CA LYS A 462 61.36 -34.88 15.57
C LYS A 462 61.12 -33.35 15.50
N ALA A 463 60.12 -32.97 16.30
CA ALA A 463 60.24 -32.19 17.54
C ALA A 463 60.98 -30.83 17.53
N GLY A 464 60.24 -29.80 17.96
CA GLY A 464 60.74 -28.77 18.89
C GLY A 464 60.82 -27.35 18.33
N GLY A 465 60.29 -26.39 19.10
CA GLY A 465 60.60 -24.95 18.97
C GLY A 465 59.41 -24.07 18.61
N THR A 466 58.59 -23.69 19.59
CA THR A 466 58.59 -22.35 20.23
C THR A 466 57.84 -21.29 19.44
N ALA A 467 56.65 -21.00 19.95
CA ALA A 467 55.86 -19.82 19.65
C ALA A 467 56.56 -18.56 20.18
N ASP A 468 56.47 -17.47 19.42
CA ASP A 468 56.18 -16.16 19.98
C ASP A 468 55.29 -15.36 19.02
N SER A 469 54.34 -14.69 19.65
CA SER A 469 53.08 -14.12 19.19
C SER A 469 53.17 -12.88 18.31
N VAL A 470 52.17 -12.67 17.45
CA VAL A 470 51.38 -11.42 17.42
C VAL A 470 49.90 -11.75 17.16
N ALA A 471 49.09 -11.39 18.16
CA ALA A 471 47.63 -11.42 18.35
C ALA A 471 46.70 -11.61 17.15
N ASP A 472 45.94 -12.71 17.19
CA ASP A 472 44.60 -12.83 16.62
C ASP A 472 43.59 -12.73 17.78
N GLY A 473 42.69 -11.75 17.71
CA GLY A 473 41.69 -11.47 18.74
C GLY A 473 40.53 -12.44 18.64
N SER A 474 40.66 -13.60 19.26
CA SER A 474 39.57 -14.58 19.42
C SER A 474 38.45 -14.01 20.29
N ALA A 475 37.31 -13.64 19.68
CA ALA A 475 36.05 -13.50 20.39
C ALA A 475 35.38 -14.89 20.48
N GLU A 476 35.20 -15.38 21.70
CA GLU A 476 34.49 -16.64 22.01
C GLU A 476 33.08 -16.66 21.37
N GLY A 477 32.86 -17.59 20.43
CA GLY A 477 31.57 -17.78 19.75
C GLY A 477 30.52 -18.45 20.64
N GLY A 478 29.82 -17.67 21.48
CA GLY A 478 28.66 -18.13 22.22
C GLY A 478 27.44 -18.40 21.31
N VAL A 479 26.64 -19.41 21.63
CA VAL A 479 25.34 -19.71 20.97
C VAL A 479 24.43 -18.46 21.02
N ALA A 480 23.92 -18.03 19.86
CA ALA A 480 23.05 -16.86 19.75
C ALA A 480 21.72 -17.07 20.51
N HIS A 481 21.19 -15.98 21.09
CA HIS A 481 19.87 -15.94 21.74
C HIS A 481 18.78 -15.72 20.70
N ARG A 482 17.86 -16.67 20.58
CA ARG A 482 16.87 -16.71 19.50
C ARG A 482 15.50 -16.31 20.02
N ILE A 483 14.85 -15.36 19.35
CA ILE A 483 13.51 -14.87 19.68
C ILE A 483 12.63 -15.03 18.45
N ALA A 484 11.54 -15.79 18.56
CA ALA A 484 10.54 -15.91 17.50
C ALA A 484 9.31 -15.05 17.83
N VAL A 485 8.81 -14.30 16.85
CA VAL A 485 7.57 -13.52 16.93
C VAL A 485 6.60 -14.05 15.89
N VAL A 486 5.52 -14.70 16.34
CA VAL A 486 4.48 -15.28 15.49
C VAL A 486 3.32 -14.29 15.36
N GLY A 487 3.08 -13.82 14.13
CA GLY A 487 2.17 -12.74 13.79
C GLY A 487 2.91 -11.43 13.60
N SER A 488 2.88 -10.89 12.39
CA SER A 488 3.56 -9.65 12.00
C SER A 488 2.60 -8.47 11.80
N GLY A 489 1.39 -8.57 12.37
CA GLY A 489 0.52 -7.42 12.52
C GLY A 489 1.07 -6.40 13.53
N PRO A 490 0.34 -5.30 13.79
CA PRO A 490 0.82 -4.18 14.62
C PRO A 490 1.36 -4.59 15.99
N ARG A 491 0.76 -5.58 16.66
CA ARG A 491 1.22 -6.04 17.99
C ARG A 491 2.57 -6.75 17.95
N GLY A 492 2.78 -7.66 16.99
CA GLY A 492 4.07 -8.32 16.81
C GLY A 492 5.16 -7.34 16.36
N LEU A 493 4.82 -6.42 15.46
CA LEU A 493 5.72 -5.36 15.02
C LEU A 493 6.14 -4.41 16.15
N ALA A 494 5.22 -4.06 17.06
CA ALA A 494 5.55 -3.27 18.23
C ALA A 494 6.58 -3.98 19.13
N VAL A 495 6.47 -5.29 19.30
CA VAL A 495 7.47 -6.07 20.08
C VAL A 495 8.83 -6.08 19.36
N VAL A 496 8.86 -6.31 18.05
CA VAL A 496 10.11 -6.27 17.26
C VAL A 496 10.78 -4.90 17.37
N GLU A 497 10.02 -3.80 17.22
CA GLU A 497 10.58 -2.45 17.37
C GLU A 497 11.12 -2.20 18.77
N ARG A 498 10.41 -2.62 19.82
CA ARG A 498 10.87 -2.48 21.21
C ARG A 498 12.11 -3.32 21.49
N LEU A 499 12.21 -4.54 20.95
CA LEU A 499 13.41 -5.39 21.03
C LEU A 499 14.62 -4.67 20.44
N VAL A 500 14.50 -4.17 19.20
CA VAL A 500 15.60 -3.49 18.51
C VAL A 500 15.95 -2.17 19.21
N ALA A 501 14.96 -1.38 19.64
CA ALA A 501 15.21 -0.12 20.35
C ALA A 501 15.99 -0.34 21.66
N ARG A 502 15.73 -1.43 22.39
CA ARG A 502 16.50 -1.82 23.59
C ARG A 502 17.92 -2.27 23.25
N LEU A 503 18.07 -3.11 22.24
CA LEU A 503 19.38 -3.60 21.78
C LEU A 503 20.27 -2.49 21.20
N ARG A 504 19.66 -1.40 20.71
CA ARG A 504 20.39 -0.18 20.31
C ARG A 504 20.85 0.66 21.49
N ALA A 505 20.12 0.63 22.62
CA ALA A 505 20.49 1.36 23.82
C ALA A 505 21.57 0.62 24.63
N GLU A 506 21.56 -0.71 24.60
CA GLU A 506 22.47 -1.58 25.34
C GLU A 506 23.04 -2.64 24.40
N THR A 507 24.36 -2.61 24.17
CA THR A 507 25.04 -3.58 23.29
C THR A 507 24.94 -4.99 23.89
N PRO A 508 24.43 -5.99 23.16
CA PRO A 508 24.25 -7.32 23.72
C PRO A 508 25.59 -8.07 23.83
N GLU A 509 25.82 -8.73 24.97
CA GLU A 509 27.01 -9.56 25.21
C GLU A 509 27.07 -10.79 24.29
N ARG A 510 25.89 -11.28 23.87
CA ARG A 510 25.70 -12.44 22.97
C ARG A 510 24.95 -12.01 21.71
N ALA A 511 25.19 -12.70 20.59
CA ALA A 511 24.41 -12.48 19.38
C ALA A 511 22.91 -12.72 19.63
N VAL A 512 22.03 -11.92 19.02
CA VAL A 512 20.57 -12.03 19.12
C VAL A 512 19.98 -12.23 17.74
N GLU A 513 19.20 -13.29 17.56
CA GLU A 513 18.49 -13.58 16.30
C GLU A 513 16.99 -13.44 16.53
N ILE A 514 16.36 -12.53 15.79
CA ILE A 514 14.91 -12.32 15.84
C ILE A 514 14.31 -12.92 14.57
N THR A 515 13.34 -13.82 14.69
CA THR A 515 12.57 -14.33 13.54
C THR A 515 11.14 -13.82 13.62
N LEU A 516 10.74 -12.98 12.65
CA LEU A 516 9.38 -12.47 12.51
C LEU A 516 8.61 -13.31 11.49
N ILE A 517 7.51 -13.92 11.94
CA ILE A 517 6.80 -14.97 11.21
C ILE A 517 5.37 -14.55 10.90
N ASP A 518 4.94 -14.68 9.64
CA ASP A 518 3.55 -14.45 9.23
C ASP A 518 3.20 -15.30 8.01
N LYS A 519 1.96 -15.78 7.95
CA LYS A 519 1.50 -16.63 6.83
C LYS A 519 0.93 -15.84 5.66
N ASP A 520 0.51 -14.59 5.88
CA ASP A 520 -0.20 -13.78 4.88
C ASP A 520 0.76 -12.76 4.25
N GLN A 521 1.27 -11.82 5.05
CA GLN A 521 2.28 -10.85 4.58
C GLN A 521 3.15 -10.41 5.76
N VAL A 522 4.43 -10.80 5.77
CA VAL A 522 5.37 -10.39 6.83
C VAL A 522 5.50 -8.87 6.83
N GLY A 523 5.23 -8.24 7.97
CA GLY A 523 5.30 -6.78 8.15
C GLY A 523 3.98 -6.04 7.92
N ALA A 524 2.88 -6.74 7.65
CA ALA A 524 1.54 -6.14 7.59
C ALA A 524 0.45 -7.06 8.16
N GLY A 525 0.68 -8.37 8.11
CA GLY A 525 -0.29 -9.40 8.47
C GLY A 525 -1.52 -9.39 7.56
N ARG A 526 -2.51 -10.20 7.95
CA ARG A 526 -3.76 -10.40 7.19
C ARG A 526 -4.60 -9.13 6.97
N ILE A 527 -4.72 -8.28 8.00
CA ILE A 527 -5.71 -7.18 8.01
C ILE A 527 -5.22 -5.93 7.28
N TRP A 528 -3.91 -5.76 7.16
CA TRP A 528 -3.29 -4.56 6.61
C TRP A 528 -2.49 -4.86 5.34
N ARG A 529 -2.81 -5.96 4.64
CA ARG A 529 -2.14 -6.30 3.38
C ARG A 529 -2.13 -5.15 2.39
N THR A 530 -1.02 -4.99 1.69
CA THR A 530 -0.79 -3.88 0.75
C THR A 530 -1.59 -3.99 -0.55
N ASP A 531 -2.24 -5.12 -0.81
CA ASP A 531 -2.99 -5.44 -2.03
C ASP A 531 -4.52 -5.30 -1.86
N GLN A 532 -4.98 -4.78 -0.72
CA GLN A 532 -6.40 -4.60 -0.45
C GLN A 532 -7.03 -3.53 -1.33
N ASN A 533 -8.36 -3.62 -1.49
CA ASN A 533 -9.16 -2.64 -2.20
C ASN A 533 -8.87 -1.21 -1.65
N PRO A 534 -8.48 -0.25 -2.51
CA PRO A 534 -8.14 1.11 -2.10
C PRO A 534 -9.35 1.86 -1.51
N ALA A 535 -10.57 1.38 -1.80
CA ALA A 535 -11.78 1.90 -1.20
C ALA A 535 -11.96 1.45 0.26
N PHE A 536 -11.10 0.62 0.86
CA PHE A 536 -11.20 0.31 2.29
C PHE A 536 -10.37 1.30 3.09
N LEU A 537 -11.01 2.04 4.00
CA LEU A 537 -10.37 3.12 4.74
C LEU A 537 -10.11 2.73 6.20
N MET A 538 -9.06 3.28 6.78
CA MET A 538 -8.92 3.37 8.23
C MET A 538 -10.03 4.24 8.81
N ASN A 539 -10.39 3.98 10.07
CA ASN A 539 -11.34 4.80 10.84
C ASN A 539 -10.64 5.76 11.82
N THR A 540 -9.31 5.91 11.75
CA THR A 540 -8.54 6.87 12.55
C THR A 540 -7.80 7.82 11.61
N ALA A 541 -7.79 9.11 11.95
CA ALA A 541 -7.10 10.12 11.17
C ALA A 541 -5.59 9.82 11.12
N CYS A 542 -4.98 9.97 9.95
CA CYS A 542 -3.58 9.57 9.73
C CYS A 542 -2.59 10.30 10.64
N GLY A 543 -2.87 11.56 11.02
CA GLY A 543 -2.06 12.29 11.99
C GLY A 543 -2.04 11.65 13.38
N GLU A 544 -3.09 10.93 13.77
CA GLU A 544 -3.20 10.26 15.08
C GLU A 544 -2.58 8.85 15.10
N VAL A 545 -1.94 8.39 14.01
CA VAL A 545 -1.47 7.01 13.87
C VAL A 545 0.06 6.99 13.81
N THR A 546 0.70 6.17 14.65
CA THR A 546 2.13 5.84 14.56
C THR A 546 2.39 4.38 14.97
N MET A 547 3.50 3.83 14.49
CA MET A 547 4.09 2.59 15.00
C MET A 547 5.40 2.80 15.76
N PHE A 548 6.06 3.96 15.60
CA PHE A 548 7.29 4.27 16.32
C PHE A 548 7.04 4.60 17.78
N SER A 549 7.87 4.06 18.67
CA SER A 549 7.78 4.33 20.10
C SER A 549 8.25 5.75 20.48
N GLY A 550 8.95 6.47 19.60
CA GLY A 550 9.30 7.88 19.79
C GLY A 550 9.04 8.73 18.54
N PRO A 551 8.94 10.06 18.70
CA PRO A 551 8.74 10.98 17.59
C PRO A 551 9.95 10.99 16.65
N SER A 552 9.75 11.50 15.44
CA SER A 552 10.86 11.81 14.54
C SER A 552 11.75 12.91 15.17
N ASP A 553 13.07 12.73 15.08
CA ASP A 553 14.08 13.64 15.60
C ASP A 553 14.92 14.31 14.50
N GLY A 554 14.45 14.25 13.25
CA GLY A 554 15.15 14.80 12.09
C GLY A 554 16.22 13.88 11.49
N GLY A 555 16.57 12.77 12.16
CA GLY A 555 17.42 11.72 11.61
C GLY A 555 16.63 10.69 10.79
N PRO A 556 17.32 9.69 10.20
CA PRO A 556 16.67 8.54 9.59
C PRO A 556 15.74 7.83 10.58
N ALA A 557 14.59 7.39 10.08
CA ALA A 557 13.65 6.60 10.85
C ALA A 557 14.31 5.30 11.32
N ARG A 558 14.06 4.93 12.58
CA ARG A 558 14.70 3.78 13.25
C ARG A 558 13.88 3.31 14.43
N ALA A 559 14.22 2.15 14.98
CA ALA A 559 13.62 1.71 16.23
C ALA A 559 13.81 2.77 17.33
N GLY A 560 12.72 3.24 17.93
CA GLY A 560 12.69 4.30 18.94
C GLY A 560 12.41 5.71 18.42
N ALA A 561 12.47 5.98 17.10
CA ALA A 561 12.26 7.32 16.55
C ALA A 561 11.86 7.29 15.08
N GLY A 562 10.71 7.86 14.72
CA GLY A 562 10.28 7.93 13.33
C GLY A 562 8.96 8.69 13.10
N PRO A 563 8.57 8.88 11.83
CA PRO A 563 7.39 9.66 11.48
C PRO A 563 6.08 8.92 11.82
N SER A 564 5.05 9.68 12.19
CA SER A 564 3.66 9.19 12.18
C SER A 564 3.22 8.81 10.76
N LEU A 565 2.11 8.08 10.61
CA LEU A 565 1.55 7.75 9.30
C LEU A 565 1.27 9.02 8.48
N GLY A 566 0.69 10.05 9.10
CA GLY A 566 0.44 11.33 8.43
C GLY A 566 1.71 12.04 7.99
N GLN A 567 2.77 12.01 8.81
CA GLN A 567 4.07 12.61 8.45
C GLN A 567 4.77 11.83 7.33
N TRP A 568 4.70 10.50 7.39
CA TRP A 568 5.27 9.63 6.35
C TRP A 568 4.54 9.80 5.02
N TRP A 569 3.20 9.83 5.04
CA TRP A 569 2.39 10.04 3.83
C TRP A 569 2.64 11.43 3.23
N ALA A 570 2.78 12.46 4.04
CA ALA A 570 3.11 13.81 3.57
C ALA A 570 4.48 13.89 2.86
N GLY A 571 5.44 13.03 3.24
CA GLY A 571 6.78 12.98 2.66
C GLY A 571 6.95 11.95 1.54
N ALA A 572 5.91 11.18 1.20
CA ALA A 572 5.98 10.15 0.15
C ALA A 572 5.59 10.74 -1.22
N GLU A 573 6.55 10.81 -2.14
CA GLU A 573 6.43 11.51 -3.43
C GLU A 573 5.38 10.91 -4.39
N ASP A 574 5.07 9.61 -4.28
CA ASP A 574 4.14 8.89 -5.16
C ASP A 574 2.70 8.83 -4.63
N LEU A 575 2.45 9.42 -3.45
CA LEU A 575 1.19 9.28 -2.73
C LEU A 575 0.51 10.63 -2.52
N VAL A 576 -0.73 10.76 -2.99
CA VAL A 576 -1.54 11.96 -2.76
C VAL A 576 -1.88 12.08 -1.28
N TYR A 577 -1.32 13.06 -0.59
CA TYR A 577 -1.61 13.35 0.81
C TYR A 577 -2.69 14.43 0.96
N PRO A 578 -3.91 14.09 1.44
CA PRO A 578 -5.00 15.07 1.53
C PRO A 578 -4.93 15.96 2.78
N GLY A 579 -3.96 15.76 3.67
CA GLY A 579 -3.78 16.52 4.91
C GLY A 579 -3.85 15.67 6.19
N PRO A 580 -3.55 16.26 7.36
CA PRO A 580 -3.31 15.53 8.62
C PRO A 580 -4.55 14.86 9.22
N ASN A 581 -5.74 15.33 8.85
CA ASN A 581 -7.02 14.77 9.27
C ASN A 581 -7.61 13.79 8.24
N ALA A 582 -6.87 13.47 7.17
CA ALA A 582 -7.29 12.47 6.19
C ALA A 582 -7.30 11.06 6.79
N TYR A 583 -8.17 10.21 6.25
CA TYR A 583 -8.24 8.79 6.60
C TYR A 583 -7.57 7.98 5.49
N ALA A 584 -6.49 7.29 5.85
CA ALA A 584 -5.71 6.50 4.91
C ALA A 584 -6.48 5.27 4.42
N PRO A 585 -6.35 4.87 3.14
CA PRO A 585 -6.66 3.51 2.73
C PRO A 585 -5.93 2.48 3.58
N ARG A 586 -6.56 1.34 3.89
CA ARG A 586 -5.94 0.27 4.68
C ARG A 586 -4.67 -0.27 4.01
N ALA A 587 -4.67 -0.37 2.68
CA ALA A 587 -3.49 -0.74 1.90
C ALA A 587 -2.32 0.25 2.06
N LEU A 588 -2.63 1.56 2.19
CA LEU A 588 -1.62 2.60 2.43
C LEU A 588 -0.99 2.44 3.82
N TYR A 589 -1.81 2.14 4.84
CA TYR A 589 -1.28 1.82 6.16
C TYR A 589 -0.41 0.56 6.13
N GLY A 590 -0.79 -0.45 5.34
CA GLY A 590 0.07 -1.60 5.04
C GLY A 590 1.46 -1.21 4.52
N ARG A 591 1.53 -0.26 3.58
CA ARG A 591 2.81 0.27 3.07
C ARG A 591 3.60 1.00 4.14
N TYR A 592 2.94 1.76 5.01
CA TYR A 592 3.58 2.38 6.18
C TYR A 592 4.15 1.33 7.14
N LEU A 593 3.46 0.21 7.37
CA LEU A 593 3.98 -0.89 8.20
C LEU A 593 5.21 -1.55 7.58
N GLN A 594 5.26 -1.70 6.25
CA GLN A 594 6.44 -2.19 5.54
C GLN A 594 7.62 -1.22 5.66
N PHE A 595 7.38 0.08 5.48
CA PHE A 595 8.38 1.13 5.73
C PHE A 595 8.89 1.07 7.18
N PHE A 596 7.98 0.96 8.14
CA PHE A 596 8.32 0.86 9.56
C PHE A 596 9.21 -0.36 9.85
N LEU A 597 8.84 -1.54 9.35
CA LEU A 597 9.65 -2.75 9.52
C LEU A 597 11.03 -2.60 8.88
N GLN A 598 11.11 -2.00 7.69
CA GLN A 598 12.37 -1.73 7.02
C GLN A 598 13.25 -0.79 7.84
N ALA A 599 12.71 0.33 8.32
CA ALA A 599 13.42 1.28 9.19
C ALA A 599 13.93 0.64 10.49
N VAL A 600 13.15 -0.28 11.08
CA VAL A 600 13.60 -1.07 12.24
C VAL A 600 14.77 -1.98 11.86
N GLN A 601 14.68 -2.67 10.72
CA GLN A 601 15.72 -3.59 10.24
C GLN A 601 17.03 -2.87 9.85
N ASP A 602 16.93 -1.69 9.24
CA ASP A 602 18.10 -0.90 8.84
C ASP A 602 18.83 -0.31 10.06
N SER A 603 18.17 -0.30 11.23
CA SER A 603 18.73 0.20 12.48
C SER A 603 19.31 -0.87 13.41
N LEU A 604 19.46 -2.11 12.94
CA LEU A 604 19.99 -3.23 13.73
C LEU A 604 21.46 -3.00 14.14
N PRO A 605 21.83 -3.24 15.42
CA PRO A 605 23.23 -3.31 15.84
C PRO A 605 23.97 -4.54 15.26
N ASP A 606 25.31 -4.48 15.19
CA ASP A 606 26.18 -5.50 14.56
C ASP A 606 25.94 -6.96 15.00
N ARG A 607 25.50 -7.16 16.25
CA ARG A 607 25.26 -8.50 16.84
C ARG A 607 23.79 -8.94 16.80
N VAL A 608 22.95 -8.24 16.05
CA VAL A 608 21.50 -8.51 15.99
C VAL A 608 21.09 -8.78 14.55
N THR A 609 20.36 -9.86 14.34
CA THR A 609 19.77 -10.17 13.04
C THR A 609 18.24 -10.23 13.13
N LEU A 610 17.57 -9.82 12.06
CA LEU A 610 16.12 -9.96 11.90
C LEU A 610 15.83 -10.78 10.64
N ARG A 611 15.35 -12.01 10.83
CA ARG A 611 14.88 -12.89 9.76
C ARG A 611 13.37 -12.69 9.57
N ARG A 612 12.97 -12.28 8.37
CA ARG A 612 11.56 -12.31 7.93
C ARG A 612 11.25 -13.71 7.40
N TYR A 613 10.22 -14.36 7.92
CA TYR A 613 9.84 -15.71 7.51
C TYR A 613 8.34 -15.77 7.16
N ALA A 614 8.06 -15.98 5.88
CA ALA A 614 6.70 -16.14 5.37
C ALA A 614 6.29 -17.61 5.56
N GLY A 615 5.58 -17.91 6.64
CA GLY A 615 5.23 -19.28 6.99
C GLY A 615 4.11 -19.36 8.03
N HIS A 616 3.42 -20.50 8.05
CA HIS A 616 2.31 -20.76 8.96
C HIS A 616 2.75 -21.68 10.08
N VAL A 617 2.94 -21.14 11.29
CA VAL A 617 3.23 -21.95 12.48
C VAL A 617 1.96 -22.70 12.88
N VAL A 618 2.08 -24.02 13.05
CA VAL A 618 0.96 -24.91 13.38
C VAL A 618 1.14 -25.64 14.71
N ALA A 619 2.35 -25.64 15.28
CA ALA A 619 2.59 -26.18 16.62
C ALA A 619 3.78 -25.53 17.32
N LEU A 620 3.74 -25.52 18.64
CA LEU A 620 4.81 -25.09 19.53
C LEU A 620 5.01 -26.15 20.64
N GLN A 621 6.26 -26.54 20.86
CA GLN A 621 6.61 -27.48 21.92
C GLN A 621 7.97 -27.17 22.52
N ARG A 622 8.22 -27.67 23.73
CA ARG A 622 9.53 -27.56 24.38
C ARG A 622 10.41 -28.75 24.00
N ALA A 623 11.63 -28.49 23.52
CA ALA A 623 12.59 -29.51 23.10
C ALA A 623 14.03 -29.11 23.46
N GLY A 624 14.75 -29.95 24.20
CA GLY A 624 16.18 -29.74 24.50
C GLY A 624 16.50 -28.44 25.24
N GLY A 625 15.58 -27.93 26.06
CA GLY A 625 15.73 -26.67 26.80
C GLY A 625 15.30 -25.40 26.05
N ALA A 626 15.05 -25.50 24.74
CA ALA A 626 14.54 -24.42 23.89
C ALA A 626 13.09 -24.70 23.44
N TRP A 627 12.47 -23.70 22.81
CA TRP A 627 11.19 -23.83 22.11
C TRP A 627 11.42 -24.23 20.66
N GLN A 628 10.56 -25.11 20.15
CA GLN A 628 10.54 -25.54 18.76
C GLN A 628 9.19 -25.21 18.14
N LEU A 629 9.21 -24.46 17.04
CA LEU A 629 8.04 -24.09 16.25
C LEU A 629 8.01 -24.95 14.99
N ARG A 630 6.89 -25.63 14.75
CA ARG A 630 6.67 -26.40 13.52
C ARG A 630 5.80 -25.59 12.56
N CYS A 631 6.29 -25.42 11.35
CA CYS A 631 5.60 -24.73 10.28
C CYS A 631 4.86 -25.73 9.37
N ALA A 632 3.80 -25.26 8.70
CA ALA A 632 2.94 -26.09 7.86
C ALA A 632 3.68 -26.68 6.63
N ASP A 633 4.76 -26.03 6.21
CA ASP A 633 5.67 -26.47 5.15
C ASP A 633 6.70 -27.52 5.61
N GLY A 634 6.69 -27.87 6.91
CA GLY A 634 7.62 -28.82 7.52
C GLY A 634 8.88 -28.19 8.11
N GLU A 635 9.10 -26.87 7.94
CA GLU A 635 10.25 -26.21 8.58
C GLU A 635 10.12 -26.25 10.11
N LEU A 636 11.27 -26.49 10.77
CA LEU A 636 11.39 -26.51 12.23
C LEU A 636 12.28 -25.35 12.66
N LEU A 637 11.68 -24.38 13.35
CA LEU A 637 12.40 -23.23 13.91
C LEU A 637 12.66 -23.45 15.39
N HIS A 638 13.80 -22.98 15.88
CA HIS A 638 14.18 -23.07 17.28
C HIS A 638 14.33 -21.67 17.89
N ALA A 639 13.78 -21.46 19.08
CA ALA A 639 13.84 -20.18 19.78
C ALA A 639 13.99 -20.37 21.29
N ASP A 640 14.71 -19.46 21.95
CA ASP A 640 14.78 -19.38 23.41
C ASP A 640 13.58 -18.61 23.98
N ARG A 641 12.96 -17.75 23.17
CA ARG A 641 11.76 -16.98 23.48
C ARG A 641 10.77 -16.99 22.32
N VAL A 642 9.48 -17.07 22.64
CA VAL A 642 8.40 -17.05 21.64
C VAL A 642 7.34 -16.03 22.03
N VAL A 643 7.03 -15.11 21.12
CA VAL A 643 5.93 -14.15 21.25
C VAL A 643 4.81 -14.57 20.32
N LEU A 644 3.63 -14.84 20.87
CA LEU A 644 2.43 -15.22 20.14
C LEU A 644 1.53 -13.98 20.04
N ALA A 645 1.57 -13.32 18.88
CA ALA A 645 0.81 -12.12 18.54
C ALA A 645 -0.13 -12.36 17.34
N THR A 646 -0.80 -13.52 17.33
CA THR A 646 -1.70 -13.91 16.25
C THR A 646 -2.90 -12.95 16.12
N GLY A 647 -3.39 -12.80 14.88
CA GLY A 647 -4.41 -11.81 14.53
C GLY A 647 -5.85 -12.28 14.77
N HIS A 648 -6.78 -11.78 13.96
CA HIS A 648 -8.19 -12.16 14.05
C HIS A 648 -8.38 -13.67 13.82
N PRO A 649 -9.08 -14.38 14.73
CA PRO A 649 -9.26 -15.81 14.62
C PRO A 649 -10.28 -16.16 13.54
N LEU A 650 -10.19 -17.41 13.05
CA LEU A 650 -11.26 -18.03 12.30
C LEU A 650 -11.99 -18.97 13.25
N THR A 651 -13.19 -18.58 13.66
CA THR A 651 -14.00 -19.40 14.55
C THR A 651 -14.94 -20.33 13.77
N GLU A 652 -15.32 -21.42 14.41
CA GLU A 652 -16.49 -22.21 14.04
C GLU A 652 -17.73 -21.30 13.92
N LEU A 653 -18.62 -21.66 13.01
CA LEU A 653 -19.88 -20.94 12.79
C LEU A 653 -20.76 -21.04 14.06
N THR A 654 -21.43 -19.95 14.42
CA THR A 654 -22.50 -20.00 15.43
C THR A 654 -23.69 -20.79 14.90
N SER A 655 -24.62 -21.18 15.78
CA SER A 655 -25.87 -21.84 15.39
C SER A 655 -26.64 -21.09 14.29
N ASP A 656 -26.74 -19.76 14.40
CA ASP A 656 -27.41 -18.93 13.40
C ASP A 656 -26.66 -18.94 12.06
N GLN A 657 -25.33 -18.86 12.10
CA GLN A 657 -24.51 -18.85 10.90
C GLN A 657 -24.52 -20.22 10.20
N SER A 658 -24.48 -21.32 10.97
CA SER A 658 -24.66 -22.68 10.44
C SER A 658 -26.03 -22.82 9.79
N ARG A 659 -27.11 -22.33 10.42
CA ARG A 659 -28.45 -22.35 9.82
C ARG A 659 -28.49 -21.66 8.45
N PHE A 660 -27.84 -20.50 8.30
CA PHE A 660 -27.78 -19.82 7.00
C PHE A 660 -26.89 -20.56 5.98
N ALA A 661 -25.77 -21.11 6.43
CA ALA A 661 -24.86 -21.89 5.57
C ALA A 661 -25.54 -23.17 5.06
N ASP A 662 -26.16 -23.94 5.95
CA ASP A 662 -26.85 -25.19 5.65
C ASP A 662 -28.06 -24.96 4.73
N PHE A 663 -28.75 -23.83 4.88
CA PHE A 663 -29.85 -23.44 4.01
C PHE A 663 -29.39 -23.13 2.57
N ALA A 664 -28.27 -22.43 2.40
CA ALA A 664 -27.72 -22.11 1.08
C ALA A 664 -27.00 -23.29 0.42
N ALA A 665 -26.38 -24.19 1.18
CA ALA A 665 -25.53 -25.26 0.66
C ALA A 665 -26.18 -26.12 -0.45
N PRO A 666 -27.46 -26.56 -0.35
CA PRO A 666 -28.10 -27.34 -1.42
C PRO A 666 -28.71 -26.50 -2.56
N ARG A 667 -28.66 -25.15 -2.47
CA ARG A 667 -29.38 -24.22 -3.36
C ARG A 667 -28.40 -23.31 -4.11
N PRO A 668 -28.00 -23.66 -5.36
CA PRO A 668 -26.95 -22.92 -6.09
C PRO A 668 -27.30 -21.46 -6.41
N GLU A 669 -28.59 -21.11 -6.39
CA GLU A 669 -29.11 -19.75 -6.54
C GLU A 669 -28.92 -18.88 -5.28
N LEU A 670 -28.68 -19.50 -4.12
CA LEU A 670 -28.47 -18.79 -2.86
C LEU A 670 -26.99 -18.71 -2.51
N THR A 671 -26.60 -17.61 -1.88
CA THR A 671 -25.23 -17.46 -1.37
C THR A 671 -25.24 -16.89 0.04
N TYR A 672 -24.69 -17.65 0.99
CA TYR A 672 -24.34 -17.13 2.31
C TYR A 672 -22.84 -16.79 2.36
N ILE A 673 -22.53 -15.52 2.67
CA ILE A 673 -21.17 -15.05 2.91
C ILE A 673 -21.00 -14.83 4.40
N ARG A 674 -20.19 -15.68 5.04
CA ARG A 674 -19.87 -15.59 6.46
C ARG A 674 -19.11 -14.30 6.81
N GLY A 675 -19.22 -13.91 8.06
CA GLY A 675 -18.54 -12.75 8.63
C GLY A 675 -17.03 -12.93 8.71
N ASP A 676 -16.30 -11.91 8.26
CA ASP A 676 -14.84 -11.80 8.28
C ASP A 676 -14.37 -10.34 8.01
N SER A 677 -13.07 -10.12 7.80
CA SER A 677 -12.57 -8.91 7.14
C SER A 677 -13.17 -8.78 5.74
N ALA A 678 -13.71 -7.60 5.40
CA ALA A 678 -14.28 -7.34 4.07
C ALA A 678 -13.28 -7.61 2.92
N ALA A 679 -11.98 -7.55 3.18
CA ALA A 679 -10.95 -7.84 2.20
C ALA A 679 -10.76 -9.34 1.89
N ASP A 680 -11.29 -10.22 2.73
CA ASP A 680 -11.23 -11.67 2.54
C ASP A 680 -12.61 -12.26 2.18
N MET A 681 -13.67 -11.45 2.20
CA MET A 681 -14.99 -11.86 1.77
C MET A 681 -15.04 -11.97 0.24
N PRO A 682 -15.65 -13.03 -0.33
CA PRO A 682 -15.79 -13.22 -1.78
C PRO A 682 -16.94 -12.36 -2.35
N LEU A 683 -16.85 -11.03 -2.17
CA LEU A 683 -17.87 -10.06 -2.57
C LEU A 683 -17.99 -9.90 -4.10
N ASP A 684 -16.97 -10.34 -4.83
CA ASP A 684 -16.93 -10.41 -6.29
C ASP A 684 -17.91 -11.46 -6.86
N ARG A 685 -18.30 -12.46 -6.06
CA ARG A 685 -19.28 -13.48 -6.45
C ARG A 685 -20.73 -12.97 -6.51
N ILE A 686 -21.01 -11.81 -5.94
CA ILE A 686 -22.35 -11.23 -5.92
C ILE A 686 -22.66 -10.66 -7.31
N ALA A 687 -23.66 -11.21 -8.00
CA ALA A 687 -24.04 -10.74 -9.34
C ALA A 687 -24.58 -9.29 -9.33
N PRO A 688 -24.40 -8.52 -10.43
CA PRO A 688 -25.14 -7.28 -10.65
C PRO A 688 -26.65 -7.49 -10.51
N GLY A 689 -27.36 -6.52 -9.91
CA GLY A 689 -28.81 -6.57 -9.72
C GLY A 689 -29.31 -7.57 -8.66
N ALA A 690 -28.45 -8.43 -8.11
CA ALA A 690 -28.83 -9.37 -7.06
C ALA A 690 -29.34 -8.64 -5.81
N ARG A 691 -30.29 -9.27 -5.11
CA ARG A 691 -30.85 -8.75 -3.86
C ARG A 691 -30.07 -9.32 -2.68
N VAL A 692 -29.39 -8.43 -1.96
CA VAL A 692 -28.40 -8.79 -0.95
C VAL A 692 -28.84 -8.30 0.42
N ALA A 693 -29.19 -9.24 1.30
CA ALA A 693 -29.38 -8.96 2.72
C ALA A 693 -28.01 -8.74 3.38
N VAL A 694 -27.85 -7.64 4.12
CA VAL A 694 -26.61 -7.33 4.85
C VAL A 694 -26.88 -7.28 6.34
N LEU A 695 -26.36 -8.29 7.06
CA LEU A 695 -26.53 -8.44 8.49
C LEU A 695 -25.47 -7.61 9.23
N GLY A 696 -25.91 -6.52 9.84
CA GLY A 696 -25.07 -5.60 10.60
C GLY A 696 -24.68 -4.37 9.79
N MET A 697 -24.67 -3.21 10.46
CA MET A 697 -24.30 -1.91 9.87
C MET A 697 -23.11 -1.27 10.61
N GLY A 698 -22.12 -2.11 10.95
CA GLY A 698 -20.88 -1.73 11.63
C GLY A 698 -19.81 -1.16 10.69
N LEU A 699 -18.53 -1.17 11.08
CA LEU A 699 -17.45 -0.63 10.23
C LEU A 699 -17.28 -1.45 8.94
N THR A 700 -17.33 -2.78 9.03
CA THR A 700 -17.23 -3.69 7.87
C THR A 700 -18.35 -3.47 6.84
N PHE A 701 -19.54 -3.04 7.28
CA PHE A 701 -20.65 -2.71 6.37
C PHE A 701 -20.26 -1.62 5.36
N TYR A 702 -19.54 -0.58 5.79
CA TYR A 702 -19.10 0.48 4.89
C TYR A 702 -18.11 -0.01 3.83
N ASP A 703 -17.25 -0.95 4.19
CA ASP A 703 -16.32 -1.57 3.26
C ASP A 703 -17.07 -2.48 2.26
N ILE A 704 -18.05 -3.27 2.73
CA ILE A 704 -18.92 -4.08 1.85
C ILE A 704 -19.67 -3.17 0.86
N VAL A 705 -20.29 -2.09 1.36
CA VAL A 705 -20.97 -1.11 0.51
C VAL A 705 -20.00 -0.53 -0.51
N ALA A 706 -18.81 -0.09 -0.11
CA ALA A 706 -17.82 0.47 -1.03
C ALA A 706 -17.31 -0.55 -2.07
N ALA A 707 -17.19 -1.82 -1.70
CA ALA A 707 -16.83 -2.91 -2.61
C ALA A 707 -17.93 -3.19 -3.66
N LEU A 708 -19.20 -3.06 -3.27
CA LEU A 708 -20.35 -3.36 -4.12
C LEU A 708 -20.90 -2.14 -4.87
N THR A 709 -20.35 -0.95 -4.63
CA THR A 709 -20.75 0.32 -5.28
C THR A 709 -19.58 0.96 -6.01
N THR A 710 -18.75 1.75 -5.31
CA THR A 710 -17.61 2.47 -5.90
C THR A 710 -16.63 1.56 -6.63
N SER A 711 -16.34 0.38 -6.06
CA SER A 711 -15.39 -0.56 -6.68
C SER A 711 -15.97 -1.28 -7.90
N ARG A 712 -17.26 -1.13 -8.17
CA ARG A 712 -17.94 -1.60 -9.39
C ARG A 712 -18.16 -0.48 -10.42
N GLY A 713 -17.59 0.70 -10.18
CA GLY A 713 -17.61 1.83 -11.11
C GLY A 713 -18.64 2.91 -10.78
N GLY A 714 -19.44 2.75 -9.73
CA GLY A 714 -20.38 3.78 -9.30
C GLY A 714 -19.67 5.01 -8.73
N GLN A 715 -20.25 6.19 -8.97
CA GLN A 715 -19.60 7.46 -8.68
C GLN A 715 -20.42 8.33 -7.74
N PHE A 716 -19.72 9.10 -6.90
CA PHE A 716 -20.34 10.14 -6.08
C PHE A 716 -19.99 11.51 -6.68
N SER A 717 -21.00 12.31 -7.01
CA SER A 717 -20.83 13.70 -7.47
C SER A 717 -21.32 14.66 -6.39
N GLU A 718 -20.53 15.68 -6.06
CA GLU A 718 -20.97 16.77 -5.19
C GLU A 718 -21.84 17.76 -5.99
N GLY A 719 -23.07 17.98 -5.51
CA GLY A 719 -23.96 19.03 -5.99
C GLY A 719 -23.84 20.33 -5.19
N PRO A 720 -24.67 21.34 -5.49
CA PRO A 720 -24.78 22.57 -4.71
C PRO A 720 -24.97 22.27 -3.20
N GLY A 721 -24.29 23.01 -2.33
CA GLY A 721 -24.37 22.80 -0.88
C GLY A 721 -23.57 21.60 -0.34
N LYS A 722 -22.67 21.00 -1.13
CA LYS A 722 -21.86 19.81 -0.78
C LYS A 722 -22.69 18.54 -0.51
N VAL A 723 -23.92 18.50 -1.03
CA VAL A 723 -24.77 17.31 -0.99
C VAL A 723 -24.24 16.29 -2.00
N LEU A 724 -24.05 15.05 -1.57
CA LEU A 724 -23.58 13.97 -2.46
C LEU A 724 -24.77 13.36 -3.20
N ARG A 725 -24.60 13.17 -4.51
CA ARG A 725 -25.48 12.34 -5.34
C ARG A 725 -24.70 11.11 -5.81
N TYR A 726 -25.35 9.95 -5.77
CA TYR A 726 -24.78 8.72 -6.32
C TYR A 726 -25.23 8.51 -7.77
N LEU A 727 -24.29 8.12 -8.62
CA LEU A 727 -24.48 7.75 -10.03
C LEU A 727 -24.15 6.26 -10.17
N PRO A 728 -25.16 5.38 -10.34
CA PRO A 728 -24.95 3.95 -10.51
C PRO A 728 -24.19 3.64 -11.81
N SER A 729 -23.36 2.60 -11.75
CA SER A 729 -22.69 2.01 -12.91
C SER A 729 -23.54 0.97 -13.65
N GLY A 730 -24.57 0.42 -12.98
CA GLY A 730 -25.37 -0.71 -13.47
C GLY A 730 -24.81 -2.07 -13.04
N LEU A 731 -23.66 -2.11 -12.34
CA LEU A 731 -23.04 -3.33 -11.82
C LEU A 731 -23.34 -3.57 -10.33
N GLU A 732 -24.03 -2.63 -9.68
CA GLU A 732 -24.41 -2.71 -8.28
C GLU A 732 -25.49 -3.78 -8.03
N PRO A 733 -25.44 -4.48 -6.89
CA PRO A 733 -26.61 -5.18 -6.35
C PRO A 733 -27.58 -4.20 -5.67
N VAL A 734 -28.76 -4.68 -5.31
CA VAL A 734 -29.68 -3.98 -4.40
C VAL A 734 -29.41 -4.45 -2.98
N LEU A 735 -28.91 -3.56 -2.12
CA LEU A 735 -28.55 -3.87 -0.74
C LEU A 735 -29.73 -3.62 0.20
N VAL A 736 -30.08 -4.60 1.02
CA VAL A 736 -31.06 -4.46 2.11
C VAL A 736 -30.35 -4.75 3.43
N ALA A 737 -29.96 -3.69 4.12
CA ALA A 737 -29.15 -3.76 5.34
C ALA A 737 -30.01 -3.68 6.60
N GLY A 738 -29.51 -4.24 7.69
CA GLY A 738 -30.20 -4.19 8.97
C GLY A 738 -29.25 -4.27 10.17
N SER A 739 -29.64 -3.61 11.25
CA SER A 739 -29.00 -3.70 12.56
C SER A 739 -30.07 -3.65 13.66
N ARG A 740 -29.73 -4.05 14.89
CA ARG A 740 -30.70 -4.02 16.01
C ARG A 740 -31.28 -2.62 16.27
N SER A 741 -30.47 -1.56 16.13
CA SER A 741 -30.93 -0.18 16.28
C SER A 741 -31.64 0.38 15.05
N GLY A 742 -31.50 -0.28 13.89
CA GLY A 742 -31.95 0.24 12.60
C GLY A 742 -31.08 1.36 12.05
N VAL A 743 -29.91 1.64 12.66
CA VAL A 743 -29.04 2.77 12.29
C VAL A 743 -27.64 2.29 11.90
N PRO A 744 -27.01 2.83 10.83
CA PRO A 744 -25.60 2.65 10.58
C PRO A 744 -24.73 3.36 11.62
N LEU A 745 -23.44 3.01 11.77
CA LEU A 745 -22.58 3.69 12.75
C LEU A 745 -22.53 5.21 12.51
N PRO A 746 -22.74 6.04 13.54
CA PRO A 746 -22.58 7.50 13.49
C PRO A 746 -21.19 7.94 13.04
N ALA A 747 -21.09 9.07 12.34
CA ALA A 747 -19.83 9.62 11.88
C ALA A 747 -18.95 10.08 13.04
N ARG A 748 -17.62 10.00 12.88
CA ARG A 748 -16.72 10.72 13.78
C ARG A 748 -16.85 12.23 13.62
N GLY A 749 -16.71 12.94 14.74
CA GLY A 749 -16.51 14.39 14.71
C GLY A 749 -15.25 14.75 13.93
N LEU A 750 -15.29 15.90 13.24
CA LEU A 750 -14.11 16.51 12.66
C LEU A 750 -12.99 16.54 13.70
N ASN A 751 -11.82 15.98 13.35
CA ASN A 751 -10.72 15.91 14.30
C ASN A 751 -10.08 17.29 14.48
N GLN A 752 -10.16 17.81 15.71
CA GLN A 752 -9.59 19.09 16.13
C GLN A 752 -8.47 18.90 17.16
N LYS A 753 -8.27 17.65 17.60
CA LYS A 753 -7.23 17.26 18.55
C LYS A 753 -5.96 16.94 17.76
N GLY A 754 -4.91 17.74 17.98
CA GLY A 754 -3.59 17.47 17.40
C GLY A 754 -3.01 16.13 17.89
N PRO A 755 -2.00 15.58 17.22
CA PRO A 755 -1.45 14.25 17.54
C PRO A 755 -0.92 14.13 18.99
N LEU A 756 -0.38 15.23 19.52
CA LEU A 756 0.15 15.31 20.88
C LEU A 756 -0.88 15.73 21.92
N TRP A 757 -2.12 16.03 21.50
CA TRP A 757 -3.17 16.49 22.42
C TRP A 757 -3.55 15.39 23.41
N ARG A 758 -3.79 15.77 24.67
CA ARG A 758 -4.14 14.83 25.74
C ARG A 758 -5.39 15.29 26.47
N TYR A 759 -6.27 14.32 26.69
CA TYR A 759 -7.39 14.48 27.60
C TYR A 759 -6.94 14.20 29.03
N THR A 760 -7.40 15.01 29.97
CA THR A 760 -7.23 14.76 31.41
C THR A 760 -8.61 14.75 32.04
N ALA A 761 -9.09 13.56 32.39
CA ALA A 761 -10.39 13.40 33.04
C ALA A 761 -10.42 14.11 34.40
N LYS A 762 -11.57 14.64 34.80
CA LYS A 762 -11.74 15.36 36.07
C LYS A 762 -12.44 14.54 37.14
N LEU A 763 -13.35 13.67 36.73
CA LEU A 763 -14.14 12.78 37.55
C LEU A 763 -13.70 11.33 37.29
N PHE A 764 -13.67 10.87 36.04
CA PHE A 764 -13.29 9.48 35.75
C PHE A 764 -11.76 9.27 35.64
N THR A 765 -11.06 9.35 36.78
CA THR A 765 -9.58 9.37 36.83
C THR A 765 -8.94 7.99 37.06
N PRO A 766 -7.69 7.77 36.60
CA PRO A 766 -6.92 6.56 36.93
C PRO A 766 -6.77 6.32 38.44
N GLU A 767 -6.56 7.37 39.23
CA GLU A 767 -6.38 7.29 40.67
C GLU A 767 -7.64 6.77 41.37
N ARG A 768 -8.83 7.17 40.89
CA ARG A 768 -10.11 6.67 41.39
C ARG A 768 -10.26 5.18 41.14
N ILE A 769 -9.97 4.73 39.91
CA ILE A 769 -10.05 3.31 39.58
C ILE A 769 -9.03 2.50 40.37
N ALA A 770 -7.81 3.02 40.55
CA ALA A 770 -6.80 2.36 41.37
C ALA A 770 -7.25 2.22 42.84
N ALA A 771 -7.88 3.27 43.42
CA ALA A 771 -8.42 3.22 44.77
C ALA A 771 -9.53 2.18 44.91
N LEU A 772 -10.48 2.13 43.96
CA LEU A 772 -11.54 1.12 43.94
C LEU A 772 -10.96 -0.31 43.84
N ARG A 773 -9.97 -0.53 42.96
CA ARG A 773 -9.31 -1.83 42.80
C ARG A 773 -8.48 -2.23 44.03
N ALA A 774 -8.00 -1.28 44.83
CA ALA A 774 -7.18 -1.55 46.01
C ALA A 774 -7.95 -2.18 47.18
N GLU A 775 -9.28 -2.10 47.17
CA GLU A 775 -10.16 -2.75 48.16
C GLU A 775 -10.10 -4.29 48.09
N GLY A 776 -9.55 -4.84 46.99
CA GLY A 776 -9.29 -6.27 46.82
C GLY A 776 -10.52 -7.11 46.45
N THR A 777 -11.68 -6.48 46.28
CA THR A 777 -12.90 -7.11 45.80
C THR A 777 -13.16 -6.77 44.32
N PRO A 778 -13.76 -7.69 43.54
CA PRO A 778 -14.21 -7.40 42.18
C PRO A 778 -15.28 -6.29 42.18
N LEU A 779 -15.21 -5.39 41.19
CA LEU A 779 -16.08 -4.23 41.10
C LEU A 779 -17.40 -4.55 40.38
N ASP A 780 -18.45 -3.80 40.70
CA ASP A 780 -19.66 -3.72 39.89
C ASP A 780 -19.55 -2.54 38.92
N PHE A 781 -19.55 -2.83 37.61
CA PHE A 781 -19.39 -1.81 36.58
C PHE A 781 -20.54 -0.80 36.62
N ARG A 782 -21.77 -1.25 36.84
CA ARG A 782 -22.97 -0.39 36.79
C ARG A 782 -23.06 0.55 37.98
N LEU A 783 -22.68 0.07 39.15
CA LEU A 783 -22.81 0.81 40.40
C LEU A 783 -21.57 1.64 40.73
N GLN A 784 -20.36 1.14 40.43
CA GLN A 784 -19.12 1.78 40.89
C GLN A 784 -18.35 2.50 39.78
N ILE A 785 -18.56 2.17 38.50
CA ILE A 785 -17.74 2.68 37.38
C ILE A 785 -18.55 3.59 36.47
N TRP A 786 -19.70 3.11 36.01
CA TRP A 786 -20.58 3.81 35.07
C TRP A 786 -21.00 5.20 35.55
N PRO A 787 -21.41 5.44 36.82
CA PRO A 787 -21.86 6.75 37.25
C PRO A 787 -20.78 7.82 37.07
N TRP A 788 -19.51 7.48 37.33
CA TRP A 788 -18.38 8.38 37.15
C TRP A 788 -18.02 8.62 35.69
N LEU A 789 -18.03 7.56 34.86
CA LEU A 789 -17.80 7.69 33.42
C LEU A 789 -18.89 8.56 32.76
N HIS A 790 -20.15 8.33 33.12
CA HIS A 790 -21.28 9.12 32.63
C HIS A 790 -21.18 10.58 33.09
N ALA A 791 -20.84 10.82 34.37
CA ALA A 791 -20.62 12.16 34.90
C ALA A 791 -19.51 12.92 34.14
N GLU A 792 -18.41 12.25 33.78
CA GLU A 792 -17.35 12.83 32.95
C GLU A 792 -17.88 13.26 31.58
N MET A 793 -18.67 12.41 30.92
CA MET A 793 -19.27 12.72 29.62
C MET A 793 -20.23 13.92 29.71
N GLN A 794 -21.08 13.97 30.73
CA GLN A 794 -21.97 15.12 30.98
C GLN A 794 -21.16 16.39 31.26
N LEU A 795 -20.09 16.30 32.05
CA LEU A 795 -19.24 17.44 32.37
C LEU A 795 -18.62 18.03 31.09
N VAL A 796 -18.08 17.20 30.20
CA VAL A 796 -17.53 17.64 28.91
C VAL A 796 -18.61 18.23 28.00
N HIS A 797 -19.80 17.63 27.99
CA HIS A 797 -20.92 18.12 27.19
C HIS A 797 -21.26 19.58 27.53
N TYR A 798 -21.47 19.87 28.81
CA TYR A 798 -21.79 21.23 29.28
C TYR A 798 -20.57 22.16 29.25
N ALA A 799 -19.37 21.68 29.57
CA ALA A 799 -18.14 22.48 29.49
C ALA A 799 -17.85 22.98 28.07
N THR A 800 -18.10 22.14 27.06
CA THR A 800 -17.97 22.52 25.66
C THR A 800 -19.00 23.59 25.27
N ALA A 801 -20.24 23.47 25.74
CA ALA A 801 -21.27 24.51 25.55
C ALA A 801 -20.92 25.82 26.26
N VAL A 802 -20.38 25.76 27.48
CA VAL A 802 -19.83 26.91 28.21
C VAL A 802 -18.72 27.56 27.40
N ARG A 803 -17.75 26.80 26.88
CA ARG A 803 -16.67 27.34 26.04
C ARG A 803 -17.23 28.05 24.81
N ALA A 804 -18.14 27.41 24.09
CA ALA A 804 -18.71 27.94 22.86
C ALA A 804 -19.42 29.29 23.07
N ARG A 805 -20.04 29.51 24.24
CA ARG A 805 -20.80 30.73 24.54
C ARG A 805 -20.02 31.78 25.32
N LEU A 806 -19.14 31.36 26.23
CA LEU A 806 -18.50 32.23 27.23
C LEU A 806 -16.96 32.22 27.18
N GLY A 807 -16.37 31.39 26.33
CA GLY A 807 -14.92 31.28 26.14
C GLY A 807 -14.21 30.29 27.09
N ALA A 808 -12.95 30.02 26.78
CA ALA A 808 -12.14 28.99 27.46
C ALA A 808 -11.85 29.28 28.94
N ASP A 809 -11.84 30.55 29.35
CA ASP A 809 -11.58 30.94 30.74
C ASP A 809 -12.74 30.50 31.64
N ARG A 810 -13.97 30.75 31.19
CA ARG A 810 -15.20 30.32 31.88
C ARG A 810 -15.36 28.81 31.86
N GLU A 811 -14.96 28.14 30.78
CA GLU A 811 -14.89 26.67 30.77
C GLU A 811 -13.97 26.14 31.88
N ARG A 812 -12.76 26.70 32.03
CA ARG A 812 -11.80 26.26 33.06
C ARG A 812 -12.36 26.44 34.47
N GLU A 813 -12.95 27.59 34.76
CA GLU A 813 -13.61 27.86 36.05
C GLU A 813 -14.76 26.87 36.30
N PHE A 814 -15.61 26.67 35.29
CA PHE A 814 -16.73 25.74 35.33
C PHE A 814 -16.27 24.31 35.63
N LEU A 815 -15.26 23.81 34.92
CA LEU A 815 -14.71 22.46 35.11
C LEU A 815 -14.18 22.27 36.55
N ILE A 816 -13.42 23.23 37.08
CA ILE A 816 -12.83 23.14 38.41
C ILE A 816 -13.92 23.15 39.49
N ARG A 817 -14.82 24.15 39.45
CA ARG A 817 -15.89 24.31 40.44
C ARG A 817 -16.84 23.12 40.42
N THR A 818 -17.31 22.73 39.23
CA THR A 818 -18.32 21.69 39.07
C THR A 818 -17.77 20.32 39.42
N ALA A 819 -16.53 20.02 39.02
CA ALA A 819 -15.90 18.76 39.42
C ALA A 819 -15.84 18.64 40.95
N ALA A 820 -15.39 19.68 41.66
CA ALA A 820 -15.35 19.68 43.13
C ALA A 820 -16.74 19.49 43.78
N LEU A 821 -17.80 20.07 43.19
CA LEU A 821 -19.17 19.86 43.67
C LEU A 821 -19.63 18.41 43.49
N VAL A 822 -19.31 17.79 42.35
CA VAL A 822 -19.63 16.38 42.08
C VAL A 822 -18.82 15.46 42.98
N GLU A 823 -17.53 15.72 43.21
CA GLU A 823 -16.70 14.95 44.14
C GLU A 823 -17.28 14.94 45.56
N ASN A 824 -17.77 16.08 46.06
CA ASN A 824 -18.34 16.19 47.40
C ASN A 824 -19.70 15.49 47.54
N ALA A 825 -20.48 15.42 46.46
CA ALA A 825 -21.85 14.89 46.49
C ALA A 825 -21.94 13.41 46.07
N GLY A 826 -20.95 12.91 45.32
CA GLY A 826 -20.98 11.59 44.69
C GLY A 826 -21.60 11.61 43.27
N ALA A 827 -21.37 10.52 42.54
CA ALA A 827 -21.69 10.42 41.11
C ALA A 827 -23.20 10.34 40.79
N ASP A 828 -24.01 9.80 41.70
CA ASP A 828 -25.45 9.56 41.44
C ASP A 828 -26.25 10.86 41.24
N GLY A 829 -25.75 11.99 41.77
CA GLY A 829 -26.33 13.32 41.58
C GLY A 829 -25.63 14.19 40.53
N ALA A 830 -24.61 13.67 39.85
CA ALA A 830 -23.68 14.47 39.07
C ALA A 830 -24.36 15.24 37.93
N GLU A 831 -25.27 14.60 37.18
CA GLU A 831 -25.98 15.25 36.07
C GLU A 831 -26.74 16.50 36.54
N LYS A 832 -27.47 16.40 37.66
CA LYS A 832 -28.24 17.52 38.22
C LYS A 832 -27.30 18.65 38.65
N ILE A 833 -26.17 18.33 39.28
CA ILE A 833 -25.17 19.31 39.73
C ILE A 833 -24.56 20.04 38.53
N ILE A 834 -24.12 19.28 37.51
CA ILE A 834 -23.49 19.82 36.30
C ILE A 834 -24.47 20.73 35.55
N ARG A 835 -25.73 20.29 35.38
CA ARG A 835 -26.76 21.09 34.71
C ARG A 835 -27.08 22.38 35.49
N THR A 836 -27.21 22.29 36.81
CA THR A 836 -27.48 23.47 37.65
C THR A 836 -26.32 24.48 37.57
N ALA A 837 -25.07 24.01 37.65
CA ALA A 837 -23.90 24.87 37.53
C ALA A 837 -23.79 25.52 36.13
N ALA A 838 -24.21 24.82 35.07
CA ALA A 838 -24.23 25.37 33.71
C ALA A 838 -25.36 26.41 33.54
N ALA A 839 -26.55 26.16 34.10
CA ALA A 839 -27.68 27.08 34.09
C ALA A 839 -27.37 28.39 34.83
N GLU A 840 -26.61 28.34 35.95
CA GLU A 840 -26.12 29.54 36.65
C GLU A 840 -25.25 30.45 35.76
N LEU A 841 -24.65 29.90 34.69
CA LEU A 841 -23.88 30.63 33.69
C LEU A 841 -24.71 31.02 32.45
N GLY A 842 -26.02 30.80 32.46
CA GLY A 842 -26.92 31.06 31.34
C GLY A 842 -26.81 30.04 30.20
N ILE A 843 -26.35 28.82 30.50
CA ILE A 843 -26.30 27.69 29.56
C ILE A 843 -27.52 26.78 29.79
N ASP A 844 -28.68 27.24 29.33
CA ASP A 844 -29.94 26.47 29.39
C ASP A 844 -30.22 25.67 28.10
N GLY A 845 -29.34 25.79 27.10
CA GLY A 845 -29.56 25.34 25.73
C GLY A 845 -29.43 23.84 25.44
N PRO A 846 -28.41 23.12 25.94
CA PRO A 846 -28.25 21.70 25.63
C PRO A 846 -29.01 20.79 26.60
N ALA A 847 -29.83 19.89 26.06
CA ALA A 847 -30.42 18.78 26.81
C ALA A 847 -29.32 17.85 27.35
N PRO A 848 -29.53 17.16 28.50
CA PRO A 848 -28.59 16.18 29.01
C PRO A 848 -28.23 15.13 27.95
N LEU A 849 -26.99 14.67 27.95
CA LEU A 849 -26.53 13.66 27.01
C LEU A 849 -27.15 12.29 27.34
N ASP A 850 -28.19 11.89 26.61
CA ASP A 850 -28.76 10.54 26.74
C ASP A 850 -28.12 9.58 25.73
N ILE A 851 -27.14 8.82 26.22
CA ILE A 851 -26.39 7.86 25.40
C ILE A 851 -27.17 6.59 25.06
N ASP A 852 -28.16 6.20 25.86
CA ASP A 852 -29.02 5.07 25.53
C ASP A 852 -29.97 5.46 24.38
N ALA A 853 -30.53 6.67 24.42
CA ALA A 853 -31.33 7.23 23.33
C ALA A 853 -30.51 7.41 22.04
N LEU A 854 -29.27 7.89 22.13
CA LEU A 854 -28.37 7.99 20.97
C LEU A 854 -28.02 6.62 20.37
N ALA A 855 -27.89 5.58 21.20
CA ALA A 855 -27.62 4.22 20.72
C ALA A 855 -28.85 3.54 20.10
N ARG A 856 -30.07 3.95 20.49
CA ARG A 856 -31.35 3.39 20.02
C ARG A 856 -32.38 4.50 19.74
N PRO A 857 -32.15 5.36 18.74
CA PRO A 857 -32.98 6.55 18.50
C PRO A 857 -34.42 6.23 18.03
N PHE A 858 -34.66 4.98 17.61
CA PHE A 858 -35.98 4.49 17.19
C PHE A 858 -36.61 3.52 18.20
N ALA A 859 -36.08 3.42 19.43
CA ALA A 859 -36.69 2.62 20.47
C ALA A 859 -38.14 3.09 20.74
N GLY A 860 -39.08 2.14 20.73
CA GLY A 860 -40.50 2.42 20.97
C GLY A 860 -41.27 3.10 19.84
N ARG A 861 -40.65 3.32 18.66
CA ARG A 861 -41.30 3.89 17.47
C ARG A 861 -41.75 2.79 16.50
N THR A 862 -42.81 3.03 15.75
CA THR A 862 -43.26 2.20 14.63
C THR A 862 -43.47 3.08 13.41
N PHE A 863 -43.39 2.49 12.21
CA PHE A 863 -43.48 3.18 10.92
C PHE A 863 -44.47 2.43 10.02
N GLU A 864 -45.32 3.19 9.33
CA GLU A 864 -46.38 2.69 8.46
C GLU A 864 -45.84 2.20 7.11
N SER A 865 -44.61 2.58 6.74
CA SER A 865 -43.98 2.10 5.50
C SER A 865 -42.45 2.17 5.52
N PRO A 866 -41.75 1.45 4.61
CA PRO A 866 -40.31 1.59 4.44
C PRO A 866 -39.88 2.99 3.99
N ALA A 867 -40.74 3.72 3.27
CA ALA A 867 -40.46 5.08 2.82
C ALA A 867 -40.43 6.07 4.00
N GLU A 868 -41.38 5.95 4.94
CA GLU A 868 -41.40 6.76 6.17
C GLU A 868 -40.15 6.51 7.01
N PHE A 869 -39.77 5.24 7.19
CA PHE A 869 -38.55 4.89 7.90
C PHE A 869 -37.29 5.42 7.19
N THR A 870 -37.24 5.34 5.86
CA THR A 870 -36.13 5.87 5.05
C THR A 870 -35.98 7.39 5.20
N ALA A 871 -37.09 8.12 5.31
CA ALA A 871 -37.05 9.55 5.62
C ALA A 871 -36.50 9.81 7.03
N ALA A 872 -37.00 9.09 8.04
CA ALA A 872 -36.59 9.26 9.43
C ALA A 872 -35.10 8.93 9.67
N ILE A 873 -34.56 7.88 9.04
CA ILE A 873 -33.12 7.57 9.12
C ILE A 873 -32.28 8.59 8.34
N GLY A 874 -32.81 9.16 7.25
CA GLY A 874 -32.18 10.26 6.52
C GLY A 874 -31.98 11.49 7.41
N GLU A 875 -33.04 11.93 8.10
CA GLU A 875 -32.99 13.06 9.05
C GLU A 875 -31.99 12.81 10.18
N LEU A 876 -31.98 11.61 10.75
CA LEU A 876 -31.02 11.22 11.80
C LEU A 876 -29.57 11.27 11.30
N ILE A 877 -29.32 10.81 10.08
CA ILE A 877 -27.98 10.88 9.46
C ILE A 877 -27.56 12.34 9.27
N ASP A 878 -28.47 13.19 8.80
CA ASP A 878 -28.19 14.60 8.54
C ASP A 878 -27.92 15.37 9.85
N GLU A 879 -28.66 15.07 10.93
CA GLU A 879 -28.40 15.59 12.28
C GLU A 879 -27.02 15.14 12.80
N ASP A 880 -26.68 13.85 12.65
CA ASP A 880 -25.38 13.34 13.09
C ASP A 880 -24.22 13.97 12.31
N LEU A 881 -24.37 14.17 11.00
CA LEU A 881 -23.40 14.86 10.16
C LEU A 881 -23.22 16.32 10.56
N ALA A 882 -24.28 17.02 10.96
CA ALA A 882 -24.19 18.38 11.48
C ALA A 882 -23.39 18.42 12.79
N HIS A 883 -23.66 17.51 13.72
CA HIS A 883 -22.86 17.38 14.95
C HIS A 883 -21.42 16.94 14.66
N ALA A 884 -21.20 16.06 13.69
CA ALA A 884 -19.86 15.67 13.27
C ALA A 884 -19.06 16.86 12.72
N GLY A 885 -19.72 17.76 11.96
CA GLY A 885 -19.13 18.98 11.43
C GLY A 885 -18.66 19.97 12.50
N GLN A 886 -19.32 19.99 13.67
CA GLN A 886 -18.91 20.81 14.83
C GLN A 886 -17.60 20.32 15.48
N GLY A 887 -17.19 19.09 15.20
CA GLY A 887 -15.90 18.54 15.62
C GLY A 887 -15.87 17.90 17.01
N ASN A 888 -14.79 17.17 17.28
CA ASN A 888 -14.59 16.38 18.51
C ASN A 888 -14.00 17.17 19.69
N LEU A 889 -13.82 18.48 19.51
CA LEU A 889 -13.46 19.40 20.59
C LEU A 889 -14.60 20.40 20.80
N ASP A 890 -15.05 21.09 19.74
CA ASP A 890 -15.99 22.22 19.86
C ASP A 890 -17.46 21.84 19.79
N GLY A 891 -17.80 20.66 19.25
CA GLY A 891 -19.16 20.14 19.26
C GLY A 891 -19.50 19.45 20.58
N PRO A 892 -20.48 19.95 21.38
CA PRO A 892 -20.80 19.37 22.69
C PRO A 892 -21.12 17.87 22.66
N ARG A 893 -21.83 17.39 21.62
CA ARG A 893 -22.18 15.97 21.48
C ARG A 893 -20.95 15.13 21.15
N LYS A 894 -20.19 15.50 20.12
CA LYS A 894 -19.05 14.70 19.66
C LYS A 894 -17.87 14.76 20.63
N ALA A 895 -17.63 15.89 21.31
CA ALA A 895 -16.63 15.99 22.36
C ALA A 895 -16.93 15.05 23.54
N ALA A 896 -18.18 15.00 24.00
CA ALA A 896 -18.59 14.13 25.10
C ALA A 896 -18.52 12.64 24.73
N LEU A 897 -18.89 12.26 23.49
CA LEU A 897 -18.73 10.87 23.03
C LEU A 897 -17.26 10.48 22.85
N ASP A 898 -16.37 11.42 22.49
CA ASP A 898 -14.94 11.16 22.33
C ASP A 898 -14.24 10.85 23.67
N VAL A 899 -14.85 11.19 24.81
CA VAL A 899 -14.39 10.80 26.15
C VAL A 899 -14.22 9.28 26.24
N LEU A 900 -15.14 8.49 25.68
CA LEU A 900 -15.06 7.02 25.69
C LEU A 900 -13.78 6.48 25.03
N ARG A 901 -13.26 7.20 24.03
CA ARG A 901 -11.99 6.89 23.37
C ARG A 901 -10.81 7.38 24.21
N ASP A 902 -10.90 8.58 24.76
CA ASP A 902 -9.82 9.24 25.50
C ASP A 902 -9.54 8.59 26.86
N VAL A 903 -10.56 8.09 27.57
CA VAL A 903 -10.42 7.42 28.89
C VAL A 903 -10.35 5.89 28.80
N ARG A 904 -10.16 5.33 27.60
CA ARG A 904 -10.11 3.88 27.38
C ARG A 904 -9.06 3.17 28.23
N GLY A 905 -7.93 3.83 28.52
CA GLY A 905 -6.93 3.30 29.45
C GLY A 905 -7.48 3.12 30.87
N THR A 906 -8.22 4.12 31.37
CA THR A 906 -8.87 4.08 32.68
C THR A 906 -9.95 2.99 32.76
N ILE A 907 -10.74 2.81 31.69
CA ILE A 907 -11.72 1.72 31.63
C ILE A 907 -11.02 0.35 31.68
N ARG A 908 -9.92 0.16 30.93
CA ARG A 908 -9.14 -1.10 30.98
C ARG A 908 -8.56 -1.37 32.36
N ALA A 909 -8.05 -0.36 33.04
CA ALA A 909 -7.58 -0.50 34.42
C ALA A 909 -8.68 -0.99 35.39
N ALA A 910 -9.94 -0.68 35.11
CA ALA A 910 -11.06 -1.17 35.91
C ALA A 910 -11.39 -2.64 35.60
N VAL A 911 -11.41 -3.04 34.32
CA VAL A 911 -11.99 -4.33 33.89
C VAL A 911 -11.00 -5.46 33.66
N ASP A 912 -9.74 -5.16 33.31
CA ASP A 912 -8.73 -6.18 33.02
C ASP A 912 -8.42 -7.03 34.28
N PHE A 913 -8.06 -8.30 34.06
CA PHE A 913 -7.65 -9.25 35.11
C PHE A 913 -8.67 -9.37 36.25
N ASP A 914 -9.85 -9.93 35.94
CA ASP A 914 -10.91 -10.24 36.91
C ASP A 914 -11.38 -9.02 37.73
N GLY A 915 -11.29 -7.83 37.13
CA GLY A 915 -11.58 -6.56 37.80
C GLY A 915 -13.05 -6.35 38.15
N LEU A 916 -13.94 -7.12 37.53
CA LEU A 916 -15.39 -7.04 37.72
C LEU A 916 -15.95 -8.35 38.27
N THR A 917 -17.08 -8.30 38.95
CA THR A 917 -17.90 -9.50 39.21
C THR A 917 -18.33 -10.13 37.87
N ALA A 918 -18.53 -11.45 37.85
CA ALA A 918 -18.85 -12.15 36.62
C ALA A 918 -20.19 -11.70 36.00
N ALA A 919 -21.21 -11.45 36.83
CA ALA A 919 -22.48 -10.85 36.38
C ALA A 919 -22.26 -9.48 35.72
N SER A 920 -21.58 -8.55 36.40
CA SER A 920 -21.40 -7.19 35.87
C SER A 920 -20.47 -7.16 34.65
N HIS A 921 -19.47 -8.03 34.60
CA HIS A 921 -18.63 -8.20 33.41
C HIS A 921 -19.49 -8.62 32.20
N ARG A 922 -20.34 -9.64 32.34
CA ARG A 922 -21.17 -10.13 31.24
C ARG A 922 -22.25 -9.13 30.84
N ASP A 923 -23.04 -8.67 31.79
CA ASP A 923 -24.32 -8.02 31.50
C ASP A 923 -24.13 -6.50 31.29
N ASP A 924 -23.40 -5.82 32.19
CA ASP A 924 -23.20 -4.38 32.12
C ASP A 924 -22.06 -3.96 31.21
N PHE A 925 -20.92 -4.67 31.29
CA PHE A 925 -19.76 -4.31 30.50
C PHE A 925 -19.82 -4.87 29.07
N LEU A 926 -19.80 -6.19 28.90
CA LEU A 926 -19.81 -6.83 27.57
C LEU A 926 -21.19 -6.74 26.89
N GLY A 927 -22.27 -6.85 27.65
CA GLY A 927 -23.64 -6.83 27.14
C GLY A 927 -24.14 -5.44 26.77
N ARG A 928 -23.67 -4.40 27.46
CA ARG A 928 -24.16 -3.02 27.31
C ARG A 928 -23.07 -2.02 26.93
N LEU A 929 -22.06 -1.78 27.77
CA LEU A 929 -21.09 -0.71 27.53
C LEU A 929 -20.23 -0.94 26.28
N ALA A 930 -19.60 -2.11 26.13
CA ALA A 930 -18.66 -2.35 25.05
C ALA A 930 -19.31 -2.21 23.65
N PRO A 931 -20.53 -2.74 23.40
CA PRO A 931 -21.28 -2.46 22.18
C PRO A 931 -21.65 -0.99 22.01
N LEU A 932 -22.10 -0.32 23.07
CA LEU A 932 -22.49 1.10 23.05
C LEU A 932 -21.31 2.00 22.72
N SER A 933 -20.16 1.77 23.35
CA SER A 933 -18.91 2.50 23.10
C SER A 933 -18.41 2.29 21.68
N SER A 934 -18.48 1.04 21.20
CA SER A 934 -18.16 0.73 19.80
C SER A 934 -19.10 1.44 18.83
N PHE A 935 -20.37 1.57 19.17
CA PHE A 935 -21.35 2.27 18.34
C PHE A 935 -21.14 3.79 18.31
N LEU A 936 -21.01 4.43 19.47
CA LEU A 936 -21.01 5.89 19.60
C LEU A 936 -19.64 6.55 19.37
N ALA A 937 -18.52 5.86 19.65
CA ALA A 937 -17.19 6.47 19.65
C ALA A 937 -16.24 5.96 18.56
N ALA A 938 -16.47 4.78 17.97
CA ALA A 938 -15.52 4.19 17.02
C ALA A 938 -15.70 4.65 15.57
N GLY A 939 -16.85 5.26 15.25
CA GLY A 939 -17.47 5.46 13.94
C GLY A 939 -16.59 5.78 12.71
N PRO A 940 -17.15 5.69 11.49
CA PRO A 940 -16.41 5.92 10.25
C PRO A 940 -16.11 7.41 10.02
N PRO A 941 -15.28 7.73 9.01
CA PRO A 941 -15.17 9.09 8.48
C PRO A 941 -16.54 9.64 8.05
N ALA A 942 -16.81 10.92 8.26
CA ALA A 942 -18.09 11.55 7.87
C ALA A 942 -18.42 11.40 6.37
N GLN A 943 -17.41 11.25 5.52
CA GLN A 943 -17.59 10.94 4.09
C GLN A 943 -18.39 9.65 3.88
N ARG A 944 -18.19 8.63 4.71
CA ARG A 944 -18.92 7.35 4.61
C ARG A 944 -20.40 7.51 4.89
N LEU A 945 -20.74 8.29 5.91
CA LEU A 945 -22.12 8.51 6.26
C LEU A 945 -22.84 9.38 5.20
N ARG A 946 -22.13 10.37 4.61
CA ARG A 946 -22.62 11.11 3.43
C ARG A 946 -22.86 10.19 2.22
N GLN A 947 -21.94 9.25 1.96
CA GLN A 947 -22.11 8.25 0.89
C GLN A 947 -23.31 7.35 1.15
N THR A 948 -23.49 6.87 2.39
CA THR A 948 -24.68 6.10 2.81
C THR A 948 -25.96 6.89 2.55
N ARG A 949 -26.01 8.17 2.94
CA ARG A 949 -27.17 9.04 2.68
C ARG A 949 -27.52 9.12 1.19
N ALA A 950 -26.52 9.31 0.33
CA ALA A 950 -26.71 9.38 -1.13
C ALA A 950 -27.14 8.03 -1.74
N LEU A 951 -26.67 6.90 -1.19
CA LEU A 951 -27.05 5.56 -1.64
C LEU A 951 -28.48 5.19 -1.24
N LEU A 952 -28.96 5.68 -0.09
CA LEU A 952 -30.37 5.55 0.32
C LEU A 952 -31.28 6.29 -0.66
N GLU A 953 -30.90 7.51 -1.06
CA GLU A 953 -31.68 8.30 -2.05
C GLU A 953 -31.69 7.66 -3.44
N ALA A 954 -30.58 7.06 -3.84
CA ALA A 954 -30.47 6.35 -5.12
C ALA A 954 -31.21 5.00 -5.13
N GLY A 955 -31.69 4.52 -3.98
CA GLY A 955 -32.38 3.23 -3.84
C GLY A 955 -31.48 2.00 -4.00
N VAL A 956 -30.16 2.19 -4.10
CA VAL A 956 -29.14 1.13 -4.15
C VAL A 956 -28.95 0.48 -2.78
N LEU A 957 -29.10 1.28 -1.73
CA LEU A 957 -29.13 0.82 -0.34
C LEU A 957 -30.52 1.06 0.25
N ARG A 958 -31.03 0.07 0.96
CA ARG A 958 -32.24 0.14 1.79
C ARG A 958 -31.91 -0.32 3.19
N VAL A 959 -32.61 0.23 4.19
CA VAL A 959 -32.50 -0.23 5.58
C VAL A 959 -33.84 -0.77 6.02
N ALA A 960 -33.86 -2.03 6.46
CA ALA A 960 -35.10 -2.76 6.74
C ALA A 960 -35.90 -2.18 7.92
N GLY A 961 -35.20 -1.62 8.92
CA GLY A 961 -35.80 -1.04 10.11
C GLY A 961 -35.11 -1.46 11.41
N PRO A 962 -35.54 -0.91 12.56
CA PRO A 962 -35.04 -1.30 13.87
C PRO A 962 -35.53 -2.70 14.28
N SER A 963 -34.85 -3.35 15.22
CA SER A 963 -35.17 -4.73 15.64
C SER A 963 -35.25 -5.73 14.48
N VAL A 964 -34.41 -5.54 13.45
CA VAL A 964 -34.40 -6.36 12.24
C VAL A 964 -34.22 -7.86 12.56
N GLU A 965 -34.93 -8.68 11.80
CA GLU A 965 -34.87 -10.13 11.82
C GLU A 965 -34.36 -10.63 10.46
N PHE A 966 -33.45 -11.61 10.51
CA PHE A 966 -32.94 -12.31 9.34
C PHE A 966 -33.30 -13.79 9.47
N ALA A 967 -33.88 -14.38 8.42
CA ALA A 967 -34.26 -15.78 8.42
C ALA A 967 -33.87 -16.50 7.12
N ALA A 968 -33.65 -17.80 7.25
CA ALA A 968 -33.65 -18.75 6.15
C ALA A 968 -35.08 -19.27 6.03
N ASP A 969 -35.83 -18.80 5.04
CA ASP A 969 -37.24 -19.12 4.90
C ASP A 969 -37.45 -20.29 3.94
N GLU A 970 -37.72 -21.47 4.51
CA GLU A 970 -37.99 -22.69 3.75
C GLU A 970 -39.23 -22.58 2.86
N ALA A 971 -40.21 -21.73 3.21
CA ALA A 971 -41.44 -21.60 2.44
C ALA A 971 -41.23 -20.83 1.13
N SER A 972 -40.52 -19.69 1.18
CA SER A 972 -40.19 -18.92 -0.02
C SER A 972 -38.96 -19.44 -0.77
N GLY A 973 -38.07 -20.17 -0.08
CA GLY A 973 -36.80 -20.62 -0.64
C GLY A 973 -35.74 -19.52 -0.72
N PHE A 974 -35.92 -18.38 -0.04
CA PHE A 974 -34.99 -17.25 -0.02
C PHE A 974 -34.53 -16.90 1.40
N PHE A 975 -33.46 -16.11 1.49
CA PHE A 975 -33.21 -15.37 2.72
C PHE A 975 -34.23 -14.24 2.85
N THR A 976 -34.71 -14.00 4.06
CA THR A 976 -35.62 -12.89 4.34
C THR A 976 -35.01 -11.92 5.34
N VAL A 977 -35.32 -10.64 5.13
CA VAL A 977 -35.00 -9.56 6.05
C VAL A 977 -36.27 -8.75 6.31
N ARG A 978 -36.57 -8.49 7.59
CA ARG A 978 -37.80 -7.80 8.01
C ARG A 978 -37.56 -7.03 9.31
N SER A 979 -38.22 -5.89 9.48
CA SER A 979 -38.38 -5.26 10.79
C SER A 979 -39.82 -5.38 11.28
N PRO A 980 -40.06 -5.80 12.53
CA PRO A 980 -41.41 -5.77 13.11
C PRO A 980 -41.91 -4.35 13.37
N GLN A 981 -41.04 -3.34 13.35
CA GLN A 981 -41.38 -1.94 13.60
C GLN A 981 -41.69 -1.15 12.32
N VAL A 982 -41.52 -1.77 11.15
CA VAL A 982 -41.77 -1.13 9.84
C VAL A 982 -42.72 -2.01 9.04
N GLU A 983 -43.95 -1.55 8.85
CA GLU A 983 -44.93 -2.25 8.03
C GLU A 983 -44.44 -2.36 6.58
N GLY A 984 -44.68 -3.51 5.94
CA GLY A 984 -44.24 -3.77 4.56
C GLY A 984 -42.73 -3.91 4.35
N SER A 985 -41.93 -4.09 5.40
CA SER A 985 -40.46 -4.18 5.31
C SER A 985 -39.88 -5.55 4.89
N LEU A 986 -40.72 -6.56 4.67
CA LEU A 986 -40.26 -7.91 4.30
C LEU A 986 -39.67 -7.90 2.88
N GLU A 987 -38.40 -8.26 2.77
CA GLU A 987 -37.69 -8.39 1.49
C GLU A 987 -37.09 -9.79 1.35
N HIS A 988 -37.24 -10.40 0.17
CA HIS A 988 -36.60 -11.67 -0.19
C HIS A 988 -35.26 -11.39 -0.88
N CYS A 989 -34.22 -12.15 -0.53
CA CYS A 989 -32.84 -11.95 -0.98
C CYS A 989 -32.20 -13.27 -1.42
N GLU A 990 -31.45 -13.24 -2.52
CA GLU A 990 -30.67 -14.39 -3.00
C GLU A 990 -29.35 -14.54 -2.21
N VAL A 991 -28.83 -13.41 -1.70
CA VAL A 991 -27.56 -13.38 -0.99
C VAL A 991 -27.77 -12.86 0.43
N LEU A 992 -27.12 -13.50 1.41
CA LEU A 992 -26.97 -13.00 2.77
C LEU A 992 -25.49 -12.79 3.09
N VAL A 993 -25.10 -11.56 3.40
CA VAL A 993 -23.74 -11.21 3.83
C VAL A 993 -23.76 -10.87 5.32
N ASP A 994 -22.99 -11.59 6.12
CA ASP A 994 -22.76 -11.25 7.52
C ASP A 994 -21.66 -10.20 7.62
N ALA A 995 -22.04 -8.94 7.86
CA ALA A 995 -21.11 -7.82 7.98
C ALA A 995 -20.52 -7.66 9.39
N ARG A 996 -20.59 -8.71 10.23
CA ARG A 996 -19.96 -8.73 11.55
C ARG A 996 -18.65 -9.49 11.48
N ILE A 997 -17.62 -8.97 12.15
CA ILE A 997 -16.36 -9.70 12.34
C ILE A 997 -16.59 -10.73 13.46
N PRO A 998 -16.11 -11.98 13.31
CA PRO A 998 -16.16 -12.97 14.38
C PRO A 998 -15.53 -12.43 15.67
N ALA A 999 -16.27 -12.54 16.77
CA ALA A 999 -15.73 -12.23 18.08
C ALA A 999 -14.63 -13.26 18.44
N PRO A 1000 -13.52 -12.83 19.06
CA PRO A 1000 -12.53 -13.78 19.57
C PRO A 1000 -13.16 -14.75 20.56
N ASP A 1001 -13.01 -16.04 20.29
CA ASP A 1001 -13.50 -17.12 21.12
C ASP A 1001 -12.49 -18.26 21.02
N LEU A 1002 -11.71 -18.45 22.10
CA LEU A 1002 -10.61 -19.40 22.10
C LEU A 1002 -11.10 -20.85 21.95
N GLY A 1003 -12.30 -21.16 22.46
CA GLY A 1003 -12.89 -22.51 22.38
C GLY A 1003 -13.38 -22.86 20.98
N ARG A 1004 -13.78 -21.85 20.18
CA ARG A 1004 -14.24 -22.03 18.79
C ARG A 1004 -13.18 -21.70 17.74
N ASP A 1005 -12.00 -21.22 18.12
CA ASP A 1005 -10.92 -20.91 17.18
C ASP A 1005 -10.41 -22.19 16.49
N THR A 1006 -10.46 -22.20 15.16
CA THR A 1006 -10.10 -23.34 14.32
C THR A 1006 -8.64 -23.33 13.87
N ALA A 1007 -7.86 -22.31 14.24
CA ALA A 1007 -6.46 -22.23 13.86
C ALA A 1007 -5.66 -23.44 14.42
N PRO A 1008 -4.85 -24.13 13.59
CA PRO A 1008 -4.11 -25.33 14.02
C PRO A 1008 -3.20 -25.08 15.23
N LEU A 1009 -2.51 -23.93 15.27
CA LEU A 1009 -1.68 -23.55 16.39
C LEU A 1009 -2.51 -23.37 17.67
N THR A 1010 -3.64 -22.66 17.61
CA THR A 1010 -4.52 -22.47 18.77
C THR A 1010 -5.01 -23.82 19.31
N ARG A 1011 -5.51 -24.70 18.43
CA ARG A 1011 -5.94 -26.06 18.82
C ARG A 1011 -4.82 -26.85 19.48
N GLN A 1012 -3.63 -26.86 18.88
CA GLN A 1012 -2.48 -27.58 19.44
C GLN A 1012 -2.03 -27.01 20.80
N LEU A 1013 -2.07 -25.70 20.99
CA LEU A 1013 -1.69 -25.06 22.25
C LEU A 1013 -2.68 -25.34 23.39
N LEU A 1014 -3.97 -25.45 23.07
CA LEU A 1014 -5.00 -25.91 24.01
C LEU A 1014 -4.83 -27.38 24.35
N ASP A 1015 -4.66 -28.24 23.35
CA ASP A 1015 -4.54 -29.70 23.52
C ASP A 1015 -3.29 -30.08 24.33
N SER A 1016 -2.19 -29.36 24.13
CA SER A 1016 -0.95 -29.55 24.90
C SER A 1016 -1.01 -28.97 26.33
N GLY A 1017 -2.07 -28.22 26.66
CA GLY A 1017 -2.18 -27.50 27.92
C GLY A 1017 -1.21 -26.33 28.08
N LEU A 1018 -0.56 -25.88 26.98
CA LEU A 1018 0.31 -24.69 27.02
C LEU A 1018 -0.51 -23.41 27.11
N TRP A 1019 -1.73 -23.40 26.56
CA TRP A 1019 -2.73 -22.35 26.73
C TRP A 1019 -3.92 -22.88 27.53
N THR A 1020 -4.39 -22.08 28.49
CA THR A 1020 -5.66 -22.31 29.18
C THR A 1020 -6.65 -21.18 28.87
N PRO A 1021 -7.93 -21.47 28.58
CA PRO A 1021 -8.95 -20.44 28.43
C PRO A 1021 -9.14 -19.68 29.74
N TRP A 1022 -9.03 -18.35 29.67
CA TRP A 1022 -9.38 -17.49 30.79
C TRP A 1022 -10.88 -17.51 31.04
N ALA A 1023 -11.26 -17.47 32.32
CA ALA A 1023 -12.62 -17.19 32.69
C ALA A 1023 -12.70 -16.40 34.00
N ASN A 1024 -13.62 -15.45 34.04
CA ASN A 1024 -14.03 -14.77 35.24
C ASN A 1024 -15.14 -15.57 35.95
N GLU A 1025 -14.85 -16.01 37.17
CA GLU A 1025 -15.78 -16.71 38.07
C GLU A 1025 -15.95 -15.95 39.39
N GLN A 1026 -15.56 -14.66 39.43
CA GLN A 1026 -15.63 -13.85 40.63
C GLN A 1026 -17.06 -13.46 40.98
N GLY A 1027 -17.46 -13.66 42.24
CA GLY A 1027 -18.79 -13.30 42.74
C GLY A 1027 -19.91 -14.10 42.07
N ASP A 1028 -21.05 -13.45 41.87
CA ASP A 1028 -22.29 -14.09 41.43
C ASP A 1028 -22.42 -14.05 39.90
N GLY A 1029 -23.24 -14.95 39.33
CA GLY A 1029 -23.63 -14.88 37.90
C GLY A 1029 -22.93 -15.86 36.97
N GLY A 1030 -22.13 -16.81 37.47
CA GLY A 1030 -21.55 -17.90 36.65
C GLY A 1030 -20.35 -17.49 35.80
N ARG A 1031 -19.86 -18.39 34.95
CA ARG A 1031 -18.58 -18.27 34.25
C ARG A 1031 -18.65 -17.38 33.00
N VAL A 1032 -17.79 -16.37 32.90
CA VAL A 1032 -17.55 -15.59 31.67
C VAL A 1032 -16.20 -16.00 31.08
N ALA A 1033 -16.19 -16.59 29.88
CA ALA A 1033 -14.96 -17.07 29.24
C ALA A 1033 -14.42 -16.08 28.20
N GLY A 1034 -13.12 -16.13 27.94
CA GLY A 1034 -12.45 -15.30 26.95
C GLY A 1034 -11.22 -15.97 26.33
N GLY A 1035 -10.24 -15.14 25.98
CA GLY A 1035 -8.96 -15.54 25.39
C GLY A 1035 -8.06 -16.33 26.34
N VAL A 1036 -6.76 -16.33 26.05
CA VAL A 1036 -5.76 -17.07 26.80
C VAL A 1036 -5.56 -16.45 28.18
N THR A 1037 -5.50 -17.30 29.21
CA THR A 1037 -5.09 -16.86 30.55
C THR A 1037 -3.63 -16.49 30.53
N THR A 1038 -3.33 -15.24 30.87
CA THR A 1038 -1.97 -14.75 31.00
C THR A 1038 -1.69 -14.27 32.41
N THR A 1039 -0.41 -14.28 32.80
CA THR A 1039 0.06 -13.52 33.95
C THR A 1039 -0.16 -12.02 33.70
N ALA A 1040 -0.05 -11.20 34.76
CA ALA A 1040 0.28 -9.79 34.56
C ALA A 1040 1.58 -9.64 33.75
N SER A 1041 1.93 -8.41 33.37
CA SER A 1041 3.19 -8.10 32.67
C SER A 1041 4.35 -8.98 33.17
N PRO A 1042 5.00 -9.80 32.30
CA PRO A 1042 5.10 -9.63 30.85
C PRO A 1042 4.13 -10.51 30.02
N TYR A 1043 2.97 -10.92 30.55
CA TYR A 1043 1.92 -11.62 29.79
C TYR A 1043 2.30 -13.02 29.30
N ARG A 1044 2.84 -13.84 30.21
CA ARG A 1044 3.14 -15.25 29.93
C ARG A 1044 1.85 -16.07 29.97
N PRO A 1045 1.61 -17.02 29.05
CA PRO A 1045 0.43 -17.86 29.15
C PRO A 1045 0.54 -18.76 30.38
N VAL A 1046 -0.58 -18.98 31.04
CA VAL A 1046 -0.71 -19.94 32.14
C VAL A 1046 -1.03 -21.30 31.54
N THR A 1047 -0.27 -22.31 31.97
CA THR A 1047 -0.42 -23.70 31.51
C THR A 1047 -1.51 -24.43 32.30
N ALA A 1048 -1.90 -25.62 31.84
CA ALA A 1048 -2.87 -26.47 32.52
C ALA A 1048 -2.45 -26.87 33.95
N THR A 1049 -1.16 -26.76 34.29
CA THR A 1049 -0.65 -26.99 35.65
C THR A 1049 -0.72 -25.75 36.54
N GLY A 1050 -1.25 -24.62 36.05
CA GLY A 1050 -1.30 -23.34 36.73
C GLY A 1050 0.03 -22.55 36.73
N ALA A 1051 1.07 -23.08 36.07
CA ALA A 1051 2.37 -22.42 35.99
C ALA A 1051 2.46 -21.50 34.77
N ALA A 1052 3.17 -20.37 34.90
CA ALA A 1052 3.47 -19.50 33.77
C ALA A 1052 4.49 -20.18 32.83
N ALA A 1053 4.21 -20.21 31.53
CA ALA A 1053 5.14 -20.76 30.54
C ALA A 1053 6.36 -19.85 30.37
N GLU A 1054 7.50 -20.28 30.89
CA GLU A 1054 8.74 -19.50 30.81
C GLU A 1054 9.20 -19.29 29.36
N GLY A 1055 9.46 -18.03 29.02
CA GLY A 1055 9.93 -17.64 27.70
C GLY A 1055 8.87 -17.65 26.60
N VAL A 1056 7.59 -17.83 26.94
CA VAL A 1056 6.47 -17.66 25.99
C VAL A 1056 5.64 -16.46 26.42
N TYR A 1057 5.21 -15.65 25.46
CA TYR A 1057 4.41 -14.44 25.69
C TYR A 1057 3.19 -14.44 24.78
N VAL A 1058 2.09 -13.87 25.25
CA VAL A 1058 0.86 -13.71 24.48
C VAL A 1058 0.47 -12.23 24.46
N LEU A 1059 0.32 -11.65 23.28
CA LEU A 1059 -0.03 -10.23 23.13
C LEU A 1059 -1.06 -10.02 22.02
N GLY A 1060 -2.06 -9.18 22.28
CA GLY A 1060 -3.05 -8.81 21.27
C GLY A 1060 -4.32 -9.64 21.37
N ILE A 1061 -4.94 -9.92 20.22
CA ILE A 1061 -6.26 -10.57 20.13
C ILE A 1061 -6.36 -11.90 20.91
N PRO A 1062 -5.31 -12.75 21.00
CA PRO A 1062 -5.40 -13.98 21.78
C PRO A 1062 -5.66 -13.75 23.28
N SER A 1063 -5.34 -12.56 23.81
CA SER A 1063 -5.63 -12.17 25.20
C SER A 1063 -6.97 -11.44 25.38
N GLU A 1064 -7.74 -11.22 24.30
CA GLU A 1064 -9.05 -10.54 24.36
C GLU A 1064 -10.01 -11.31 25.26
N GLY A 1065 -10.67 -10.61 26.18
CA GLY A 1065 -11.56 -11.20 27.19
C GLY A 1065 -10.96 -11.06 28.60
N GLN A 1066 -9.75 -11.57 28.83
CA GLN A 1066 -9.00 -11.24 30.05
C GLN A 1066 -8.56 -9.77 30.04
N ARG A 1067 -8.19 -9.28 28.86
CA ARG A 1067 -7.91 -7.88 28.59
C ARG A 1067 -8.88 -7.35 27.56
N TRP A 1068 -9.37 -6.15 27.79
CA TRP A 1068 -10.35 -5.54 26.90
C TRP A 1068 -9.67 -4.71 25.80
N PHE A 1069 -10.24 -4.77 24.58
CA PHE A 1069 -9.90 -3.89 23.47
C PHE A 1069 -8.47 -4.10 22.93
N MET A 1070 -8.05 -5.36 22.80
CA MET A 1070 -6.74 -5.74 22.31
C MET A 1070 -6.62 -5.68 20.78
N GLN A 1071 -7.73 -5.50 20.07
CA GLN A 1071 -7.84 -5.33 18.61
C GLN A 1071 -7.29 -3.98 18.08
N VAL A 1072 -6.68 -3.15 18.93
CA VAL A 1072 -6.04 -1.90 18.50
C VAL A 1072 -4.88 -2.18 17.54
N GLY A 1073 -4.95 -1.59 16.35
CA GLY A 1073 -3.96 -1.75 15.29
C GLY A 1073 -2.91 -0.65 15.19
N SER A 1074 -2.80 0.29 16.12
CA SER A 1074 -1.78 1.36 16.10
C SER A 1074 -1.62 2.09 17.44
N ALA A 1075 -0.52 2.82 17.61
CA ALA A 1075 -0.34 3.80 18.68
C ALA A 1075 -0.69 5.23 18.22
N ARG A 1076 -0.81 6.15 19.20
CA ARG A 1076 -0.88 7.60 18.95
C ARG A 1076 0.52 8.21 19.15
N PRO A 1077 0.93 9.21 18.34
CA PRO A 1077 2.19 9.91 18.56
C PRO A 1077 2.27 10.52 19.97
N GLY A 1078 3.44 10.45 20.62
CA GLY A 1078 3.70 11.02 21.95
C GLY A 1078 3.84 9.95 23.05
N PRO A 1079 3.25 10.12 24.26
CA PRO A 1079 3.42 9.18 25.37
C PRO A 1079 2.92 7.78 25.04
N TRP A 1080 3.61 6.79 25.60
CA TRP A 1080 3.27 5.40 25.43
C TRP A 1080 1.92 5.07 26.06
N THR A 1081 1.03 4.54 25.23
CA THR A 1081 -0.14 3.78 25.67
C THR A 1081 0.27 2.34 25.93
N ASP A 1082 -0.64 1.52 26.45
CA ASP A 1082 -0.39 0.09 26.67
C ASP A 1082 0.03 -0.64 25.38
N PHE A 1083 -0.37 -0.12 24.21
CA PHE A 1083 0.12 -0.65 22.93
C PHE A 1083 1.65 -0.77 22.89
N THR A 1084 2.34 0.28 23.33
CA THR A 1084 3.81 0.33 23.36
C THR A 1084 4.38 -0.20 24.68
N ARG A 1085 3.71 0.05 25.83
CA ARG A 1085 4.18 -0.41 27.15
C ARG A 1085 4.20 -1.93 27.26
N ASP A 1086 3.15 -2.60 26.78
CA ASP A 1086 3.05 -4.05 26.85
C ASP A 1086 4.13 -4.71 25.97
N ALA A 1087 4.37 -4.13 24.79
CA ALA A 1087 5.45 -4.54 23.91
C ALA A 1087 6.84 -4.33 24.53
N ASP A 1088 7.08 -3.21 25.23
CA ASP A 1088 8.35 -2.97 25.93
C ASP A 1088 8.57 -3.94 27.08
N ALA A 1089 7.51 -4.27 27.83
CA ALA A 1089 7.59 -5.24 28.92
C ALA A 1089 7.99 -6.63 28.41
N ILE A 1090 7.37 -7.10 27.32
CA ILE A 1090 7.75 -8.35 26.66
C ILE A 1090 9.18 -8.26 26.12
N ALA A 1091 9.53 -7.18 25.42
CA ALA A 1091 10.88 -7.01 24.87
C ALA A 1091 11.95 -7.04 25.98
N ARG A 1092 11.70 -6.39 27.12
CA ARG A 1092 12.59 -6.39 28.28
C ARG A 1092 12.81 -7.80 28.82
N ASP A 1093 11.72 -8.54 29.07
CA ASP A 1093 11.81 -9.90 29.62
C ASP A 1093 12.41 -10.89 28.60
N ALA A 1094 12.07 -10.77 27.33
CA ALA A 1094 12.58 -11.63 26.26
C ALA A 1094 14.11 -11.48 26.05
N LEU A 1095 14.68 -10.33 26.39
CA LEU A 1095 16.13 -10.10 26.31
C LEU A 1095 16.89 -10.66 27.53
N THR A 1096 16.22 -10.97 28.64
CA THR A 1096 16.87 -11.61 29.80
C THR A 1096 17.37 -13.03 29.44
N ALA A 1097 18.60 -13.37 29.82
CA ALA A 1097 19.15 -14.71 29.58
C ALA A 1097 18.55 -15.75 30.55
N LEU A 1098 18.27 -16.98 30.07
CA LEU A 1098 18.01 -18.10 30.98
C LEU A 1098 19.33 -18.64 31.54
N PRO A 1099 19.37 -19.13 32.79
CA PRO A 1099 20.48 -19.94 33.26
C PRO A 1099 20.63 -21.19 32.38
N ARG A 1100 21.86 -21.49 31.92
CA ARG A 1100 22.16 -22.78 31.28
C ARG A 1100 21.92 -23.91 32.29
N PRO A 1101 21.24 -25.02 31.94
CA PRO A 1101 21.19 -26.18 32.82
C PRO A 1101 22.62 -26.68 33.11
N ALA A 1102 22.89 -27.01 34.38
CA ALA A 1102 24.21 -27.42 34.84
C ALA A 1102 24.73 -28.61 34.00
N ALA A 1103 25.91 -28.46 33.43
CA ALA A 1103 26.58 -29.54 32.73
C ALA A 1103 26.71 -30.76 33.66
N HIS A 1104 26.26 -31.92 33.19
CA HIS A 1104 26.50 -33.20 33.85
C HIS A 1104 28.00 -33.33 34.12
N ARG A 1105 28.40 -33.29 35.40
CA ARG A 1105 29.74 -33.71 35.82
C ARG A 1105 29.86 -35.19 35.53
N THR A 1106 30.60 -35.54 34.48
CA THR A 1106 31.15 -36.88 34.33
C THR A 1106 32.24 -37.03 35.37
N LEU A 1107 32.01 -37.91 36.35
CA LEU A 1107 33.05 -38.37 37.26
C LEU A 1107 34.04 -39.21 36.44
N GLU A 1108 35.18 -38.63 36.08
CA GLU A 1108 36.34 -39.42 35.64
C GLU A 1108 36.92 -40.15 36.86
N GLY A 1109 36.80 -41.47 36.82
CA GLY A 1109 37.42 -42.37 37.77
C GLY A 1109 38.94 -42.33 37.67
N THR A 1110 39.57 -42.16 38.83
CA THR A 1110 40.99 -42.36 39.07
C THR A 1110 41.40 -43.81 38.77
N ARG A 1111 42.41 -43.97 37.89
CA ARG A 1111 43.34 -45.11 37.92
C ARG A 1111 44.78 -44.58 38.02
N ARG A 1112 45.26 -44.43 39.24
CA ARG A 1112 46.43 -45.12 39.83
C ARG A 1112 46.76 -44.52 41.18
#